data_AF-A0A8T5SM64-F1
#
_entry.id   AF-A0A8T5SM64-F1
#
_cell.length_a   1.000
_cell.length_b   1.000
_cell.length_c   1.000
_cell.angle_alpha   90.00
_cell.angle_beta   90.00
_cell.angle_gamma   90.00
#
_symmetry.space_group_name_H-M   'P 1'
#
loop_
_entity.id
_entity.type
_entity.pdbx_description
1 polymer ?
#
loop_
_entity_poly.entity_id
_entity_poly.type
_entity_poly.pdbx_seq_one_letter_code
_entity_poly.pdbx_strand_id
1 'polypeptide(L)'
;MSTDDLIVNVWNNSQNVDRGVLRIKEDYLLITLESGKVISSEDTANVLYSPIEDPHNTQCRIIFNPILAVTRPYAADIGQAIEDIFPPSSGGFYGRLRAGQDDAVYIVQKIERDTRHWLTIGDSRTGRIYETQVIQPYEVETLKLLDDHDLRNSWFTKVWSDKEESLRKEILGVLDEPSPSWEGISKLVSEVAIPNLKLGETVRDTVSPLVPNSFPESIREQLMAFLAYVVMSKMQMVDVIDSSSLTDAMPLFGSLIRGHYRCVVDNQTWPPYLKLMILASRNQLEQPKVTIAELTSETWRILWQKVIELCPNWFGNAIISAKELNDSNSFRSRLPVTKTQAMRSRKLWKKRLAAISYGLRVRAHVNPNTIGLTELVYLGAAYRWPHRHMRFITRLGIISDNPAHLQVMTMPPSSVERVMRVLPQCIKVSTSTRTVNLDLYDDDSGKWKVPIERILASLYRKSSMKRISKRFAGVIQSDTHQITPDEAKVLGLISAGVYLQDFERPGYFRYWDMSRKQVFSIISRLQRKGVIQVAHEVDDVSLVSLASIIQGNKENVISLVDSFLTNTPTSTVMLNEECDKGIVLSRLPEDRVHELVSEFNQQGIQQDIVIRCMRPRTFRSFTFNLYHRLLRDNGIWDDNVSAFLSQARSMRKELSESNA
;
A
#
# COMPACT_ATOMS: atom_id res chain seq x y z
N MET A 1 -0.05 39.09 5.94
CA MET A 1 1.39 39.09 5.62
C MET A 1 2.16 39.05 6.93
N SER A 2 2.40 37.86 7.49
CA SER A 2 3.43 37.67 8.53
C SER A 2 4.65 37.07 7.84
N THR A 3 5.79 37.70 8.05
CA THR A 3 7.10 37.33 7.50
C THR A 3 7.79 36.38 8.47
N ASP A 4 7.70 35.08 8.23
CA ASP A 4 8.45 34.08 9.02
C ASP A 4 9.73 33.70 8.25
N ASP A 5 10.60 34.68 8.02
CA ASP A 5 11.94 34.45 7.48
C ASP A 5 12.83 33.88 8.61
N LEU A 6 13.47 32.72 8.40
CA LEU A 6 14.34 32.12 9.42
C LEU A 6 15.70 32.82 9.44
N ILE A 7 15.95 33.59 10.50
CA ILE A 7 17.21 34.36 10.64
C ILE A 7 18.31 33.45 11.21
N VAL A 8 19.48 33.49 10.56
CA VAL A 8 20.64 32.65 10.88
C VAL A 8 21.92 33.47 11.02
N ASN A 9 22.82 33.01 11.90
CA ASN A 9 24.23 33.41 11.91
C ASN A 9 24.99 32.50 10.94
N VAL A 10 25.93 33.05 10.16
CA VAL A 10 26.66 32.34 9.10
C VAL A 10 28.16 32.50 9.32
N TRP A 11 28.90 31.38 9.26
CA TRP A 11 30.35 31.36 9.31
C TRP A 11 30.92 30.96 7.95
N ASN A 12 31.66 31.88 7.34
CA ASN A 12 32.50 31.62 6.17
C ASN A 12 33.96 31.57 6.64
N ASN A 13 34.53 30.37 6.82
CA ASN A 13 35.89 30.13 7.32
C ASN A 13 36.18 30.59 8.78
N SER A 14 35.47 30.01 9.75
CA SER A 14 35.79 30.00 11.20
C SER A 14 35.88 31.33 11.96
N GLN A 15 35.95 32.50 11.31
CA GLN A 15 36.26 33.78 11.97
C GLN A 15 35.27 34.93 11.71
N ASN A 16 34.53 34.94 10.58
CA ASN A 16 33.53 35.97 10.30
C ASN A 16 32.11 35.45 10.54
N VAL A 17 31.34 36.15 11.38
CA VAL A 17 29.91 35.92 11.59
C VAL A 17 29.14 36.99 10.84
N ASP A 18 28.45 36.60 9.77
CA ASP A 18 27.47 37.46 9.10
C ASP A 18 26.06 36.97 9.44
N ARG A 19 25.06 37.85 9.38
CA ARG A 19 23.65 37.49 9.57
C ARG A 19 22.99 37.33 8.23
N GLY A 20 22.03 36.41 8.15
CA GLY A 20 21.27 36.21 6.93
C GLY A 20 19.93 35.54 7.16
N VAL A 21 19.18 35.38 6.07
CA VAL A 21 17.89 34.73 6.03
C VAL A 21 18.01 33.43 5.27
N LEU A 22 17.65 32.31 5.91
CA LEU A 22 17.60 30.99 5.29
C LEU A 22 16.27 30.79 4.57
N ARG A 23 16.32 30.31 3.33
CA ARG A 23 15.16 29.93 2.53
C ARG A 23 15.39 28.59 1.83
N ILE A 24 14.31 27.90 1.54
CA ILE A 24 14.33 26.70 0.69
C ILE A 24 14.13 27.13 -0.76
N LYS A 25 14.85 26.50 -1.69
CA LYS A 25 14.54 26.59 -3.11
C LYS A 25 14.76 25.22 -3.74
N GLU A 26 13.70 24.69 -4.35
CA GLU A 26 13.70 23.32 -4.89
C GLU A 26 14.16 22.31 -3.84
N ASP A 27 15.31 21.67 -4.00
CA ASP A 27 15.90 20.68 -3.09
C ASP A 27 17.15 21.17 -2.34
N TYR A 28 17.46 22.46 -2.43
CA TYR A 28 18.62 23.09 -1.78
C TYR A 28 18.24 24.30 -0.90
N LEU A 29 19.23 24.80 -0.18
CA LEU A 29 19.09 25.94 0.73
C LEU A 29 19.81 27.17 0.19
N LEU A 30 19.20 28.32 0.44
CA LEU A 30 19.75 29.63 0.15
C LEU A 30 19.88 30.43 1.43
N ILE A 31 21.02 31.10 1.63
CA ILE A 31 21.15 32.12 2.66
C ILE A 31 21.40 33.47 1.99
N THR A 32 20.50 34.42 2.25
CA THR A 32 20.69 35.82 1.83
C THR A 32 21.26 36.60 3.02
N LEU A 33 22.52 37.02 2.93
CA LEU A 33 23.19 37.80 3.97
C LEU A 33 22.63 39.22 4.06
N GLU A 34 22.80 39.89 5.19
CA GLU A 34 22.44 41.32 5.37
C GLU A 34 23.15 42.21 4.34
N SER A 35 24.33 41.80 3.87
CA SER A 35 25.06 42.44 2.77
C SER A 35 24.38 42.33 1.39
N GLY A 36 23.30 41.55 1.27
CA GLY A 36 22.60 41.24 0.02
C GLY A 36 23.22 40.10 -0.79
N LYS A 37 24.36 39.55 -0.35
CA LYS A 37 25.00 38.39 -0.99
C LYS A 37 24.19 37.13 -0.73
N VAL A 38 23.94 36.35 -1.79
CA VAL A 38 23.27 35.04 -1.71
C VAL A 38 24.31 33.92 -1.73
N ILE A 39 24.19 32.99 -0.79
CA ILE A 39 25.00 31.77 -0.70
C ILE A 39 24.09 30.58 -0.98
N SER A 40 24.46 29.74 -1.95
CA SER A 40 23.76 28.49 -2.27
C SER A 40 24.49 27.28 -1.68
N SER A 41 23.75 26.32 -1.13
CA SER A 41 24.31 25.08 -0.61
C SER A 41 24.81 24.14 -1.71
N GLU A 42 24.49 24.41 -2.97
CA GLU A 42 25.01 23.67 -4.13
C GLU A 42 26.45 24.07 -4.48
N ASP A 43 26.74 25.38 -4.42
CA ASP A 43 27.99 25.96 -4.93
C ASP A 43 29.05 26.17 -3.85
N THR A 44 28.68 26.05 -2.57
CA THR A 44 29.57 26.36 -1.46
C THR A 44 29.82 25.15 -0.59
N ALA A 45 31.11 24.85 -0.39
CA ALA A 45 31.57 23.88 0.58
C ALA A 45 32.03 24.62 1.85
N ASN A 46 31.82 24.01 3.01
CA ASN A 46 32.35 24.47 4.32
C ASN A 46 31.68 25.72 4.92
N VAL A 47 30.48 26.09 4.50
CA VAL A 47 29.67 27.10 5.19
C VAL A 47 28.99 26.46 6.40
N LEU A 48 29.07 27.11 7.55
CA LEU A 48 28.29 26.74 8.74
C LEU A 48 27.24 27.80 9.02
N TYR A 49 26.11 27.41 9.59
CA TYR A 49 25.11 28.37 10.07
C TYR A 49 24.44 27.89 11.37
N SER A 50 23.75 28.79 12.06
CA SER A 50 22.90 28.46 13.22
C SER A 50 21.69 29.39 13.27
N PRO A 51 20.49 28.91 13.61
CA PRO A 51 19.35 29.78 13.90
C PRO A 51 19.67 30.75 15.05
N ILE A 52 19.16 31.98 14.98
CA ILE A 52 19.31 32.97 16.06
C ILE A 52 18.34 32.67 17.21
N GLU A 53 17.12 32.25 16.88
CA GLU A 53 16.08 31.85 17.82
C GLU A 53 15.92 30.34 17.76
N ASP A 54 16.80 29.60 18.43
CA ASP A 54 16.57 28.18 18.66
C ASP A 54 15.74 28.01 19.94
N PRO A 55 14.49 27.50 19.87
CA PRO A 55 13.66 27.25 21.05
C PRO A 55 14.30 26.27 22.05
N HIS A 56 15.35 25.55 21.67
CA HIS A 56 16.08 24.61 22.52
C HIS A 56 17.45 25.10 23.01
N ASN A 57 17.82 26.36 22.72
CA ASN A 57 19.07 27.00 23.17
C ASN A 57 20.32 26.14 22.89
N THR A 58 20.35 25.44 21.76
CA THR A 58 21.53 24.70 21.32
C THR A 58 22.31 25.59 20.36
N GLN A 59 23.53 25.98 20.71
CA GLN A 59 24.47 26.62 19.78
C GLN A 59 24.94 25.59 18.72
N CYS A 60 24.00 25.02 17.97
CA CYS A 60 24.27 24.02 16.94
C CYS A 60 24.81 24.71 15.69
N ARG A 61 26.08 24.44 15.38
CA ARG A 61 26.67 24.81 14.09
C ARG A 61 26.30 23.76 13.06
N ILE A 62 25.48 24.14 12.08
CA ILE A 62 24.93 23.24 11.06
C ILE A 62 25.76 23.40 9.79
N ILE A 63 26.16 22.27 9.20
CA ILE A 63 26.84 22.23 7.90
C ILE A 63 25.82 22.57 6.83
N PHE A 64 26.08 23.60 6.04
CA PHE A 64 25.11 24.15 5.10
C PHE A 64 24.73 23.18 3.98
N ASN A 65 25.62 22.28 3.57
CA ASN A 65 25.33 21.29 2.54
C ASN A 65 24.35 20.21 3.04
N PRO A 66 23.22 19.99 2.36
CA PRO A 66 22.32 18.88 2.63
C PRO A 66 23.02 17.52 2.49
N ILE A 67 22.62 16.56 3.34
CA ILE A 67 22.94 15.14 3.16
C ILE A 67 21.75 14.34 2.63
N LEU A 68 20.55 14.91 2.71
CA LEU A 68 19.31 14.35 2.16
C LEU A 68 18.35 15.51 1.89
N ALA A 69 17.72 15.50 0.72
CA ALA A 69 16.56 16.31 0.40
C ALA A 69 15.48 15.40 -0.16
N VAL A 70 14.28 15.42 0.43
CA VAL A 70 13.14 14.62 -0.04
C VAL A 70 11.85 15.42 -0.01
N THR A 71 11.02 15.26 -1.03
CA THR A 71 9.68 15.84 -1.06
C THR A 71 8.66 14.84 -0.52
N ARG A 72 7.83 15.31 0.42
CA ARG A 72 6.76 14.54 1.05
C ARG A 72 5.58 15.47 1.36
N PRO A 73 4.34 14.94 1.44
CA PRO A 73 3.23 15.72 1.96
C PRO A 73 3.53 16.24 3.38
N TYR A 74 3.03 17.42 3.72
CA TYR A 74 3.13 17.98 5.08
C TYR A 74 1.90 18.84 5.42
N ALA A 75 1.52 18.86 6.69
CA ALA A 75 0.41 19.67 7.20
C ALA A 75 0.95 20.69 8.23
N ALA A 76 1.25 21.91 7.77
CA ALA A 76 1.89 22.94 8.60
C ALA A 76 1.00 23.44 9.76
N ASP A 77 -0.33 23.45 9.57
CA ASP A 77 -1.27 24.10 10.51
C ASP A 77 -1.90 23.13 11.53
N ILE A 78 -1.55 21.85 11.49
CA ILE A 78 -1.99 20.89 12.49
C ILE A 78 -0.97 21.00 13.62
N GLY A 79 -1.41 21.31 14.85
CA GLY A 79 -0.55 21.43 16.02
C GLY A 79 0.24 20.14 16.35
N GLN A 80 0.62 19.92 17.60
CA GLN A 80 1.33 18.68 17.94
C GLN A 80 0.40 17.47 17.73
N ALA A 81 0.60 16.75 16.62
CA ALA A 81 -0.08 15.50 16.36
C ALA A 81 0.43 14.45 17.36
N ILE A 82 -0.47 13.81 18.10
CA ILE A 82 -0.08 12.69 18.96
C ILE A 82 0.32 11.52 18.06
N GLU A 83 1.62 11.27 17.96
CA GLU A 83 2.17 10.24 17.10
C GLU A 83 2.23 8.89 17.80
N ASP A 84 1.28 8.05 17.43
CA ASP A 84 1.13 6.73 17.99
C ASP A 84 2.08 5.68 17.38
N ILE A 85 3.11 6.09 16.63
CA ILE A 85 4.03 5.17 15.92
C ILE A 85 5.45 5.76 15.72
N PHE A 86 5.79 6.86 16.39
CA PHE A 86 7.07 7.56 16.23
C PHE A 86 7.59 8.10 17.57
N PRO A 87 8.86 8.48 17.68
CA PRO A 87 9.43 8.95 18.94
C PRO A 87 8.85 10.31 19.31
N PRO A 88 8.78 10.65 20.61
CA PRO A 88 8.58 12.04 21.03
C PRO A 88 9.66 12.99 20.49
N SER A 89 10.88 12.49 20.24
CA SER A 89 11.97 13.29 19.63
C SER A 89 11.67 13.78 18.22
N SER A 90 10.63 13.26 17.56
CA SER A 90 10.18 13.77 16.27
C SER A 90 9.49 15.13 16.40
N GLY A 91 9.10 15.61 17.59
CA GLY A 91 8.32 16.85 17.70
C GLY A 91 6.98 16.82 16.95
N GLY A 92 6.48 15.63 16.55
CA GLY A 92 5.23 15.48 15.83
C GLY A 92 5.30 15.71 14.31
N PHE A 93 6.49 15.88 13.70
CA PHE A 93 6.56 16.17 12.25
C PHE A 93 6.15 14.99 11.37
N TYR A 94 6.27 13.75 11.85
CA TYR A 94 5.89 12.56 11.08
C TYR A 94 4.36 12.42 10.94
N GLY A 95 3.61 12.84 11.94
CA GLY A 95 2.16 12.91 11.96
C GLY A 95 1.70 13.96 10.96
N ARG A 96 2.36 15.13 10.95
CA ARG A 96 2.15 16.17 9.93
C ARG A 96 2.53 15.69 8.53
N LEU A 97 3.63 14.95 8.38
CA LEU A 97 4.02 14.31 7.11
C LEU A 97 2.92 13.40 6.57
N ARG A 98 2.22 12.69 7.45
CA ARG A 98 1.16 11.74 7.07
C ARG A 98 -0.21 12.38 6.88
N ALA A 99 -0.48 13.49 7.55
CA ALA A 99 -1.73 14.22 7.42
C ALA A 99 -1.70 15.24 6.27
N GLY A 100 -0.51 15.57 5.77
CA GLY A 100 -0.31 16.53 4.68
C GLY A 100 -1.01 16.15 3.39
N GLN A 101 -1.52 17.17 2.70
CA GLN A 101 -1.99 17.06 1.31
C GLN A 101 -1.08 17.81 0.34
N ASP A 102 -0.38 18.85 0.82
CA ASP A 102 0.55 19.64 0.03
C ASP A 102 1.98 19.14 0.21
N ASP A 103 2.73 19.12 -0.89
CA ASP A 103 4.13 18.72 -0.90
C ASP A 103 5.01 19.77 -0.19
N ALA A 104 5.84 19.30 0.73
CA ALA A 104 6.91 20.05 1.38
C ALA A 104 8.25 19.35 1.18
N VAL A 105 9.34 20.11 1.29
CA VAL A 105 10.71 19.63 1.16
C VAL A 105 11.33 19.47 2.54
N TYR A 106 11.89 18.29 2.78
CA TYR A 106 12.58 17.90 3.99
C TYR A 106 14.07 17.85 3.70
N ILE A 107 14.82 18.77 4.28
CA ILE A 107 16.26 18.90 4.10
C ILE A 107 16.95 18.50 5.40
N VAL A 108 17.79 17.46 5.33
CA VAL A 108 18.59 16.99 6.46
C VAL A 108 20.04 17.43 6.28
N GLN A 109 20.63 18.00 7.33
CA GLN A 109 22.00 18.49 7.38
C GLN A 109 22.74 17.91 8.58
N LYS A 110 24.07 17.89 8.51
CA LYS A 110 24.91 17.47 9.63
C LYS A 110 25.10 18.63 10.61
N ILE A 111 25.18 18.31 11.89
CA ILE A 111 25.59 19.24 12.93
C ILE A 111 27.09 19.01 13.20
N GLU A 112 27.87 20.09 13.28
CA GLU A 112 29.31 20.03 13.55
C GLU A 112 29.56 19.35 14.90
N ARG A 113 30.35 18.27 14.89
CA ARG A 113 30.75 17.47 16.07
C ARG A 113 29.59 16.84 16.85
N ASP A 114 28.39 16.75 16.27
CA ASP A 114 27.26 16.01 16.84
C ASP A 114 26.91 14.82 15.93
N THR A 115 26.44 13.74 16.54
CA THR A 115 25.94 12.58 15.79
C THR A 115 24.51 12.77 15.31
N ARG A 116 23.75 13.70 15.91
CA ARG A 116 22.41 14.12 15.49
C ARG A 116 22.46 14.98 14.23
N HIS A 117 21.30 15.16 13.62
CA HIS A 117 21.13 15.90 12.38
C HIS A 117 20.18 17.07 12.56
N TRP A 118 20.31 18.06 11.69
CA TRP A 118 19.37 19.18 11.60
C TRP A 118 18.36 18.90 10.49
N LEU A 119 17.07 19.04 10.77
CA LEU A 119 15.98 18.92 9.81
C LEU A 119 15.36 20.29 9.57
N THR A 120 15.21 20.66 8.30
CA THR A 120 14.47 21.83 7.84
C THR A 120 13.32 21.36 6.97
N ILE A 121 12.08 21.76 7.28
CA ILE A 121 10.87 21.45 6.52
C ILE A 121 10.29 22.76 6.00
N GLY A 122 9.97 22.81 4.71
CA GLY A 122 9.36 24.01 4.13
C GLY A 122 8.82 23.81 2.73
N ASP A 123 8.25 24.86 2.17
CA ASP A 123 7.71 24.88 0.81
C ASP A 123 8.73 25.46 -0.16
N SER A 124 9.08 24.68 -1.17
CA SER A 124 10.04 25.06 -2.20
C SER A 124 9.53 26.12 -3.18
N ARG A 125 8.21 26.32 -3.27
CA ARG A 125 7.59 27.33 -4.16
C ARG A 125 7.60 28.71 -3.53
N THR A 126 7.20 28.80 -2.27
CA THR A 126 7.23 30.07 -1.52
C THR A 126 8.58 30.36 -0.89
N GLY A 127 9.43 29.33 -0.75
CA GLY A 127 10.69 29.36 -0.01
C GLY A 127 10.53 29.45 1.50
N ARG A 128 9.29 29.37 2.00
CA ARG A 128 8.95 29.47 3.41
C ARG A 128 9.40 28.22 4.15
N ILE A 129 10.03 28.41 5.29
CA ILE A 129 10.34 27.32 6.23
C ILE A 129 9.16 27.20 7.20
N TYR A 130 8.63 25.99 7.32
CA TYR A 130 7.54 25.68 8.25
C TYR A 130 8.08 25.31 9.63
N GLU A 131 9.13 24.50 9.67
CA GLU A 131 9.64 23.92 10.91
C GLU A 131 11.13 23.58 10.77
N THR A 132 11.88 23.75 11.85
CA THR A 132 13.25 23.27 11.96
C THR A 132 13.51 22.62 13.31
N GLN A 133 14.26 21.53 13.34
CA GLN A 133 14.58 20.85 14.60
C GLN A 133 15.75 19.87 14.49
N VAL A 134 16.31 19.49 15.64
CA VAL A 134 17.32 18.44 15.74
C VAL A 134 16.64 17.07 15.74
N ILE A 135 17.08 16.18 14.84
CA ILE A 135 16.62 14.80 14.74
C ILE A 135 17.76 13.80 14.95
N GLN A 136 17.41 12.61 15.41
CA GLN A 136 18.30 11.48 15.60
C GLN A 136 18.65 10.79 14.27
N PRO A 137 19.82 10.12 14.17
CA PRO A 137 20.21 9.40 12.96
C PRO A 137 19.17 8.41 12.43
N TYR A 138 18.41 7.78 13.32
CA TYR A 138 17.41 6.79 12.93
C TYR A 138 16.14 7.41 12.34
N GLU A 139 15.83 8.68 12.65
CA GLU A 139 14.68 9.41 12.09
C GLU A 139 14.97 9.78 10.62
N VAL A 140 16.23 10.11 10.29
CA VAL A 140 16.65 10.33 8.89
C VAL A 140 16.29 9.15 7.99
N GLU A 141 16.39 7.92 8.49
CA GLU A 141 16.06 6.71 7.73
C GLU A 141 14.57 6.55 7.47
N THR A 142 13.73 6.99 8.40
CA THR A 142 12.29 6.97 8.23
C THR A 142 11.84 7.98 7.17
N LEU A 143 12.52 9.12 6.99
CA LEU A 143 12.25 10.05 5.87
C LEU A 143 12.49 9.40 4.49
N LYS A 144 13.52 8.56 4.38
CA LYS A 144 13.87 7.84 3.15
C LYS A 144 12.89 6.71 2.82
N LEU A 145 12.15 6.22 3.81
CA LEU A 145 11.20 5.12 3.64
C LEU A 145 9.89 5.60 2.99
N LEU A 146 9.67 5.10 1.78
CA LEU A 146 8.36 5.11 1.13
C LEU A 146 7.64 3.81 1.43
N ASP A 147 6.36 3.89 1.79
CA ASP A 147 5.52 2.69 1.78
C ASP A 147 5.13 2.30 0.34
N ASP A 148 4.58 1.09 0.19
CA ASP A 148 4.22 0.52 -1.11
C ASP A 148 3.14 1.34 -1.83
N HIS A 149 2.29 2.08 -1.10
CA HIS A 149 1.27 2.93 -1.69
C HIS A 149 1.92 4.18 -2.28
N ASP A 150 2.75 4.87 -1.50
CA ASP A 150 3.49 6.06 -1.95
C ASP A 150 4.41 5.72 -3.14
N LEU A 151 5.10 4.56 -3.10
CA LEU A 151 5.90 4.06 -4.22
C LEU A 151 5.06 3.85 -5.48
N ARG A 152 3.90 3.18 -5.37
CA ARG A 152 3.02 2.98 -6.52
C ARG A 152 2.53 4.30 -7.08
N ASN A 153 2.08 5.22 -6.24
CA ASN A 153 1.60 6.53 -6.69
C ASN A 153 2.71 7.26 -7.45
N SER A 154 3.91 7.36 -6.88
CA SER A 154 5.06 7.99 -7.56
C SER A 154 5.44 7.32 -8.87
N TRP A 155 5.31 5.99 -8.96
CA TRP A 155 5.55 5.22 -10.17
C TRP A 155 4.47 5.50 -11.23
N PHE A 156 3.19 5.43 -10.86
CA PHE A 156 2.10 5.76 -11.77
C PHE A 156 2.21 7.19 -12.27
N THR A 157 2.43 8.18 -11.38
CA THR A 157 2.64 9.57 -11.80
C THR A 157 3.81 9.69 -12.78
N LYS A 158 4.97 9.05 -12.54
CA LYS A 158 6.10 9.12 -13.50
C LYS A 158 5.85 8.42 -14.83
N VAL A 159 5.02 7.37 -14.88
CA VAL A 159 4.71 6.67 -16.13
C VAL A 159 3.62 7.40 -16.93
N TRP A 160 2.77 8.17 -16.25
CA TRP A 160 1.54 8.72 -16.83
C TRP A 160 1.42 10.25 -16.77
N SER A 161 2.35 10.97 -16.14
CA SER A 161 2.33 12.43 -15.98
C SER A 161 2.11 13.16 -17.30
N ASP A 162 2.73 12.65 -18.37
CA ASP A 162 2.70 13.31 -19.67
C ASP A 162 1.36 13.11 -20.42
N LYS A 163 0.49 12.22 -19.92
CA LYS A 163 -0.75 11.82 -20.58
C LYS A 163 -2.00 12.10 -19.78
N GLU A 164 -1.91 12.23 -18.45
CA GLU A 164 -3.09 12.33 -17.57
C GLU A 164 -4.00 13.50 -17.96
N GLU A 165 -3.45 14.70 -18.11
CA GLU A 165 -4.22 15.89 -18.48
C GLU A 165 -4.82 15.78 -19.89
N SER A 166 -4.08 15.19 -20.83
CA SER A 166 -4.57 14.93 -22.19
C SER A 166 -5.73 13.93 -22.20
N LEU A 167 -5.62 12.85 -21.41
CA LEU A 167 -6.66 11.81 -21.30
C LEU A 167 -7.90 12.34 -20.58
N ARG A 168 -7.71 13.14 -19.53
CA ARG A 168 -8.80 13.83 -18.83
C ARG A 168 -9.56 14.75 -19.78
N LYS A 169 -8.84 15.55 -20.59
CA LYS A 169 -9.45 16.39 -21.63
C LYS A 169 -10.20 15.57 -22.68
N GLU A 170 -9.66 14.43 -23.10
CA GLU A 170 -10.35 13.53 -24.04
C GLU A 170 -11.67 13.01 -23.46
N ILE A 171 -11.67 12.54 -22.21
CA ILE A 171 -12.88 12.03 -21.53
C ILE A 171 -13.91 13.13 -21.34
N LEU A 172 -13.47 14.31 -20.88
CA LEU A 172 -14.37 15.44 -20.64
C LEU A 172 -14.87 16.07 -21.94
N GLY A 173 -14.15 15.92 -23.06
CA GLY A 173 -14.54 16.45 -24.36
C GLY A 173 -15.88 15.92 -24.86
N VAL A 174 -16.31 14.73 -24.42
CA VAL A 174 -17.66 14.20 -24.73
C VAL A 174 -18.77 15.11 -24.21
N LEU A 175 -18.50 15.88 -23.15
CA LEU A 175 -19.48 16.78 -22.55
C LEU A 175 -19.76 17.98 -23.46
N ASP A 176 -18.82 18.34 -24.32
CA ASP A 176 -18.93 19.49 -25.21
C ASP A 176 -19.48 19.09 -26.60
N GLU A 177 -19.81 17.81 -26.80
CA GLU A 177 -20.53 17.32 -27.99
C GLU A 177 -22.01 17.78 -28.00
N PRO A 178 -22.70 17.73 -29.16
CA PRO A 178 -24.13 18.02 -29.23
C PRO A 178 -24.96 17.12 -28.28
N SER A 179 -25.99 17.70 -27.66
CA SER A 179 -26.85 16.97 -26.71
C SER A 179 -27.41 15.65 -27.28
N PRO A 180 -27.52 14.58 -26.46
CA PRO A 180 -28.15 13.33 -26.87
C PRO A 180 -29.62 13.52 -27.24
N SER A 181 -30.17 12.54 -27.97
CA SER A 181 -31.60 12.48 -28.25
C SER A 181 -32.42 12.23 -26.97
N TRP A 182 -33.69 12.63 -26.99
CA TRP A 182 -34.64 12.33 -25.92
C TRP A 182 -34.78 10.83 -25.65
N GLU A 183 -34.58 9.98 -26.67
CA GLU A 183 -34.59 8.52 -26.51
C GLU A 183 -33.39 8.03 -25.69
N GLY A 184 -32.22 8.65 -25.84
CA GLY A 184 -31.06 8.35 -25.00
C GLY A 184 -31.30 8.76 -23.55
N ILE A 185 -31.76 10.01 -23.34
CA ILE A 185 -32.02 10.56 -22.01
C ILE A 185 -33.16 9.82 -21.28
N SER A 186 -34.22 9.43 -21.97
CA SER A 186 -35.35 8.73 -21.35
C SER A 186 -34.94 7.38 -20.76
N LYS A 187 -33.92 6.70 -21.32
CA LYS A 187 -33.37 5.46 -20.76
C LYS A 187 -32.65 5.68 -19.42
N LEU A 188 -32.08 6.87 -19.17
CA LEU A 188 -31.51 7.25 -17.87
C LEU A 188 -32.56 7.67 -16.84
N VAL A 189 -33.60 8.38 -17.29
CA VAL A 189 -34.57 9.09 -16.44
C VAL A 189 -35.81 8.24 -16.12
N SER A 190 -35.94 7.05 -16.70
CA SER A 190 -37.14 6.19 -16.66
C SER A 190 -37.77 5.95 -15.27
N GLU A 191 -36.99 6.01 -14.20
CA GLU A 191 -37.46 5.79 -12.82
C GLU A 191 -37.58 7.06 -11.96
N VAL A 192 -37.28 8.25 -12.51
CA VAL A 192 -37.28 9.50 -11.74
C VAL A 192 -37.84 10.68 -12.54
N ALA A 193 -38.80 11.40 -11.95
CA ALA A 193 -39.24 12.67 -12.51
C ALA A 193 -38.25 13.79 -12.14
N ILE A 194 -37.61 14.40 -13.14
CA ILE A 194 -36.75 15.57 -12.96
C ILE A 194 -37.50 16.80 -13.49
N PRO A 195 -37.97 17.69 -12.61
CA PRO A 195 -38.73 18.86 -13.01
C PRO A 195 -37.93 19.74 -13.97
N ASN A 196 -38.56 20.20 -15.05
CA ASN A 196 -37.99 21.13 -16.01
C ASN A 196 -36.70 20.63 -16.71
N LEU A 197 -36.49 19.30 -16.82
CA LEU A 197 -35.41 18.76 -17.63
C LEU A 197 -35.60 19.18 -19.10
N LYS A 198 -34.59 19.83 -19.68
CA LYS A 198 -34.55 20.23 -21.08
C LYS A 198 -33.27 19.70 -21.70
N LEU A 199 -33.30 19.42 -23.01
CA LEU A 199 -32.07 19.22 -23.77
C LEU A 199 -31.42 20.59 -23.97
N GLY A 200 -30.18 20.75 -23.52
CA GLY A 200 -29.36 21.91 -23.81
C GLY A 200 -28.68 21.81 -25.18
N GLU A 201 -27.78 22.74 -25.47
CA GLU A 201 -27.01 22.73 -26.71
C GLU A 201 -25.96 21.62 -26.69
N THR A 202 -25.31 21.44 -25.54
CA THR A 202 -24.27 20.43 -25.32
C THR A 202 -24.75 19.28 -24.44
N VAL A 203 -24.03 18.15 -24.46
CA VAL A 203 -24.26 17.05 -23.49
C VAL A 203 -24.11 17.57 -22.06
N ARG A 204 -23.14 18.44 -21.78
CA ARG A 204 -22.88 19.07 -20.48
C ARG A 204 -24.14 19.76 -19.94
N ASP A 205 -24.77 20.59 -20.76
CA ASP A 205 -25.96 21.34 -20.37
C ASP A 205 -27.13 20.40 -20.04
N THR A 206 -27.22 19.28 -20.74
CA THR A 206 -28.26 18.27 -20.55
C THR A 206 -28.02 17.38 -19.32
N VAL A 207 -26.77 16.97 -19.04
CA VAL A 207 -26.47 16.03 -17.94
C VAL A 207 -26.12 16.71 -16.63
N SER A 208 -25.63 17.95 -16.63
CA SER A 208 -25.27 18.69 -15.42
C SER A 208 -26.42 18.80 -14.40
N PRO A 209 -27.67 19.10 -14.81
CA PRO A 209 -28.83 19.12 -13.90
C PRO A 209 -29.16 17.75 -13.28
N LEU A 210 -28.67 16.66 -13.86
CA LEU A 210 -28.93 15.29 -13.39
C LEU A 210 -27.99 14.88 -12.24
N VAL A 211 -26.85 15.57 -12.09
CA VAL A 211 -25.84 15.26 -11.08
C VAL A 211 -26.01 16.16 -9.85
N PRO A 212 -26.24 15.61 -8.64
CA PRO A 212 -26.50 16.40 -7.44
C PRO A 212 -25.37 17.38 -7.09
N ASN A 213 -25.73 18.62 -6.78
CA ASN A 213 -24.79 19.66 -6.30
C ASN A 213 -24.20 19.36 -4.92
N SER A 214 -24.77 18.40 -4.18
CA SER A 214 -24.26 17.95 -2.88
C SER A 214 -22.97 17.13 -2.99
N PHE A 215 -22.62 16.65 -4.19
CA PHE A 215 -21.36 15.91 -4.39
C PHE A 215 -20.21 16.87 -4.68
N PRO A 216 -18.96 16.53 -4.31
CA PRO A 216 -17.78 17.35 -4.61
C PRO A 216 -17.62 17.57 -6.12
N GLU A 217 -17.12 18.74 -6.54
CA GLU A 217 -17.04 19.11 -7.97
C GLU A 217 -16.24 18.10 -8.81
N SER A 218 -15.09 17.65 -8.29
CA SER A 218 -14.26 16.64 -8.95
C SER A 218 -14.96 15.28 -9.14
N ILE A 219 -15.94 14.97 -8.29
CA ILE A 219 -16.80 13.78 -8.39
C ILE A 219 -17.93 14.06 -9.38
N ARG A 220 -18.53 15.26 -9.35
CA ARG A 220 -19.60 15.67 -10.28
C ARG A 220 -19.14 15.58 -11.73
N GLU A 221 -17.94 16.08 -12.04
CA GLU A 221 -17.36 15.98 -13.38
C GLU A 221 -17.22 14.53 -13.87
N GLN A 222 -16.74 13.63 -13.00
CA GLN A 222 -16.62 12.20 -13.31
C GLN A 222 -17.99 11.54 -13.55
N LEU A 223 -19.00 11.91 -12.77
CA LEU A 223 -20.36 11.41 -12.93
C LEU A 223 -21.01 11.95 -14.22
N MET A 224 -20.82 13.22 -14.55
CA MET A 224 -21.30 13.82 -15.81
C MET A 224 -20.68 13.09 -17.01
N ALA A 225 -19.36 12.91 -17.01
CA ALA A 225 -18.67 12.17 -18.06
C ALA A 225 -19.20 10.73 -18.17
N PHE A 226 -19.38 10.05 -17.04
CA PHE A 226 -19.94 8.69 -17.02
C PHE A 226 -21.33 8.63 -17.67
N LEU A 227 -22.25 9.50 -17.25
CA LEU A 227 -23.60 9.56 -17.82
C LEU A 227 -23.54 9.84 -19.32
N ALA A 228 -22.74 10.82 -19.75
CA ALA A 228 -22.55 11.19 -21.14
C ALA A 228 -22.08 10.00 -22.01
N TYR A 229 -21.06 9.26 -21.55
CA TYR A 229 -20.57 8.06 -22.25
C TYR A 229 -21.68 7.01 -22.43
N VAL A 230 -22.55 6.88 -21.44
CA VAL A 230 -23.67 5.95 -21.55
C VAL A 230 -24.71 6.43 -22.56
N VAL A 231 -25.22 7.65 -22.43
CA VAL A 231 -26.30 8.12 -23.33
C VAL A 231 -25.86 8.32 -24.76
N MET A 232 -24.61 8.72 -24.98
CA MET A 232 -24.06 8.87 -26.33
C MET A 232 -23.66 7.53 -26.95
N SER A 233 -23.79 6.41 -26.23
CA SER A 233 -23.39 5.08 -26.70
C SER A 233 -21.95 5.03 -27.24
N LYS A 234 -21.05 5.84 -26.68
CA LYS A 234 -19.63 5.94 -27.10
C LYS A 234 -18.80 4.73 -26.66
N MET A 235 -19.45 3.71 -26.11
CA MET A 235 -18.80 2.51 -25.61
C MET A 235 -18.45 1.55 -26.74
N GLN A 236 -17.19 1.55 -27.14
CA GLN A 236 -16.66 0.57 -28.09
C GLN A 236 -16.09 -0.64 -27.33
N MET A 237 -16.25 -1.86 -27.88
CA MET A 237 -15.56 -3.05 -27.39
C MET A 237 -14.10 -3.06 -27.89
N VAL A 238 -13.30 -2.12 -27.40
CA VAL A 238 -11.84 -2.10 -27.58
C VAL A 238 -11.16 -3.01 -26.56
N ASP A 239 -9.85 -3.27 -26.71
CA ASP A 239 -9.13 -4.01 -25.67
C ASP A 239 -9.15 -3.23 -24.35
N VAL A 240 -9.45 -3.95 -23.27
CA VAL A 240 -9.60 -3.37 -21.93
C VAL A 240 -8.32 -2.68 -21.47
N ILE A 241 -7.16 -3.18 -21.87
CA ILE A 241 -5.88 -2.55 -21.51
C ILE A 241 -5.69 -1.23 -22.27
N ASP A 242 -6.07 -1.17 -23.55
CA ASP A 242 -5.96 0.07 -24.33
C ASP A 242 -6.86 1.15 -23.72
N SER A 243 -8.11 0.80 -23.35
CA SER A 243 -9.03 1.73 -22.67
C SER A 243 -8.72 1.97 -21.20
N SER A 244 -7.87 1.14 -20.57
CA SER A 244 -7.58 1.27 -19.14
C SER A 244 -6.84 2.56 -18.78
N SER A 245 -6.06 3.11 -19.72
CA SER A 245 -5.37 4.39 -19.54
C SER A 245 -6.34 5.57 -19.35
N LEU A 246 -7.45 5.58 -20.09
CA LEU A 246 -8.55 6.53 -19.90
C LEU A 246 -9.20 6.34 -18.53
N THR A 247 -9.41 5.09 -18.10
CA THR A 247 -10.05 4.80 -16.81
C THR A 247 -9.19 5.14 -15.59
N ASP A 248 -7.86 5.16 -15.74
CA ASP A 248 -6.93 5.44 -14.64
C ASP A 248 -6.83 6.96 -14.34
N ALA A 249 -7.05 7.84 -15.34
CA ALA A 249 -7.06 9.30 -15.16
C ALA A 249 -8.27 9.84 -14.38
N MET A 250 -9.38 9.09 -14.36
CA MET A 250 -10.61 9.45 -13.65
C MET A 250 -11.17 8.21 -12.93
N PRO A 251 -10.69 7.89 -11.71
CA PRO A 251 -10.93 6.58 -11.07
C PRO A 251 -12.40 6.20 -10.85
N LEU A 252 -13.26 7.15 -10.49
CA LEU A 252 -14.69 6.88 -10.30
C LEU A 252 -15.36 6.61 -11.65
N PHE A 253 -15.10 7.45 -12.65
CA PHE A 253 -15.57 7.24 -14.03
C PHE A 253 -15.15 5.86 -14.53
N GLY A 254 -13.87 5.52 -14.41
CA GLY A 254 -13.31 4.25 -14.82
C GLY A 254 -13.99 3.05 -14.15
N SER A 255 -14.23 3.13 -12.84
CA SER A 255 -14.92 2.08 -12.08
C SER A 255 -16.36 1.90 -12.54
N LEU A 256 -17.10 2.99 -12.74
CA LEU A 256 -18.50 2.96 -13.17
C LEU A 256 -18.65 2.44 -14.61
N ILE A 257 -17.78 2.86 -15.53
CA ILE A 257 -17.74 2.37 -16.91
C ILE A 257 -17.48 0.86 -16.94
N ARG A 258 -16.52 0.34 -16.16
CA ARG A 258 -16.30 -1.12 -16.05
C ARG A 258 -17.51 -1.85 -15.46
N GLY A 259 -18.22 -1.24 -14.51
CA GLY A 259 -19.52 -1.72 -14.02
C GLY A 259 -20.55 -1.83 -15.14
N HIS A 260 -20.73 -0.73 -15.89
CA HIS A 260 -21.69 -0.67 -16.97
C HIS A 260 -21.38 -1.67 -18.10
N TYR A 261 -20.11 -1.83 -18.49
CA TYR A 261 -19.69 -2.84 -19.46
C TYR A 261 -20.12 -4.25 -19.06
N ARG A 262 -20.16 -4.56 -17.75
CA ARG A 262 -20.64 -5.87 -17.28
C ARG A 262 -22.12 -6.07 -17.59
N CYS A 263 -22.95 -5.07 -17.31
CA CYS A 263 -24.37 -5.10 -17.65
C CYS A 263 -24.60 -5.22 -19.15
N VAL A 264 -23.92 -4.38 -19.95
CA VAL A 264 -24.01 -4.41 -21.41
C VAL A 264 -23.63 -5.79 -21.90
N VAL A 265 -22.45 -6.30 -21.55
CA VAL A 265 -21.93 -7.57 -22.06
C VAL A 265 -22.82 -8.77 -21.72
N ASP A 266 -23.45 -8.80 -20.55
CA ASP A 266 -24.38 -9.87 -20.17
C ASP A 266 -25.83 -9.62 -20.62
N ASN A 267 -26.09 -8.54 -21.38
CA ASN A 267 -27.43 -8.11 -21.79
C ASN A 267 -28.38 -7.97 -20.58
N GLN A 268 -27.87 -7.49 -19.45
CA GLN A 268 -28.66 -7.23 -18.25
C GLN A 268 -29.02 -5.75 -18.17
N THR A 269 -30.17 -5.47 -17.56
CA THR A 269 -30.57 -4.10 -17.23
C THR A 269 -29.51 -3.48 -16.32
N TRP A 270 -28.90 -2.41 -16.81
CA TRP A 270 -28.02 -1.53 -16.06
C TRP A 270 -28.71 -0.92 -14.81
N PRO A 271 -27.97 -0.66 -13.71
CA PRO A 271 -28.50 -0.01 -12.52
C PRO A 271 -29.20 1.33 -12.82
N PRO A 272 -30.22 1.73 -12.04
CA PRO A 272 -30.90 3.01 -12.24
C PRO A 272 -30.05 4.16 -11.69
N TYR A 273 -28.98 4.53 -12.40
CA TYR A 273 -27.92 5.43 -11.91
C TYR A 273 -28.46 6.75 -11.34
N LEU A 274 -29.40 7.42 -12.02
CA LEU A 274 -29.95 8.71 -11.56
C LEU A 274 -30.76 8.57 -10.26
N LYS A 275 -31.57 7.51 -10.16
CA LYS A 275 -32.30 7.21 -8.93
C LYS A 275 -31.36 6.98 -7.76
N LEU A 276 -30.30 6.21 -7.98
CA LEU A 276 -29.28 5.95 -6.96
C LEU A 276 -28.54 7.25 -6.58
N MET A 277 -28.20 8.12 -7.54
CA MET A 277 -27.59 9.43 -7.26
C MET A 277 -28.49 10.30 -6.39
N ILE A 278 -29.78 10.37 -6.72
CA ILE A 278 -30.76 11.18 -5.99
C ILE A 278 -30.97 10.62 -4.58
N LEU A 279 -31.14 9.30 -4.42
CA LEU A 279 -31.26 8.68 -3.10
C LEU A 279 -29.99 8.90 -2.26
N ALA A 280 -28.80 8.76 -2.86
CA ALA A 280 -27.55 9.01 -2.17
C ALA A 280 -27.43 10.47 -1.72
N SER A 281 -27.76 11.43 -2.60
CA SER A 281 -27.74 12.86 -2.27
C SER A 281 -28.67 13.26 -1.12
N ARG A 282 -29.74 12.47 -0.92
CA ARG A 282 -30.72 12.67 0.16
C ARG A 282 -30.42 11.84 1.40
N ASN A 283 -29.29 11.11 1.46
CA ASN A 283 -28.99 10.14 2.51
C ASN A 283 -30.06 9.04 2.68
N GLN A 284 -30.76 8.70 1.60
CA GLN A 284 -31.84 7.71 1.56
C GLN A 284 -31.41 6.41 0.86
N LEU A 285 -30.18 6.34 0.36
CA LEU A 285 -29.65 5.14 -0.25
C LEU A 285 -29.23 4.13 0.82
N GLU A 286 -29.76 2.92 0.74
CA GLU A 286 -29.35 1.83 1.61
C GLU A 286 -27.85 1.54 1.48
N GLN A 287 -27.22 1.21 2.59
CA GLN A 287 -25.82 0.79 2.60
C GLN A 287 -25.63 -0.45 1.71
N PRO A 288 -24.53 -0.52 0.96
CA PRO A 288 -24.22 -1.68 0.14
C PRO A 288 -23.84 -2.88 1.02
N LYS A 289 -23.92 -4.09 0.45
CA LYS A 289 -23.48 -5.32 1.11
C LYS A 289 -21.96 -5.41 1.10
N VAL A 290 -21.32 -4.67 1.99
CA VAL A 290 -19.86 -4.62 2.17
C VAL A 290 -19.47 -5.03 3.58
N THR A 291 -18.17 -5.25 3.78
CA THR A 291 -17.63 -5.57 5.11
C THR A 291 -17.70 -4.34 6.02
N ILE A 292 -17.69 -4.54 7.35
CA ILE A 292 -17.75 -3.42 8.31
C ILE A 292 -16.63 -2.39 8.07
N ALA A 293 -15.46 -2.85 7.60
CA ALA A 293 -14.31 -1.99 7.32
C ALA A 293 -14.49 -1.06 6.11
N GLU A 294 -15.43 -1.38 5.21
CA GLU A 294 -15.70 -0.62 3.98
C GLU A 294 -16.94 0.28 4.10
N LEU A 295 -17.62 0.25 5.24
CA LEU A 295 -18.72 1.16 5.54
C LEU A 295 -18.23 2.61 5.51
N THR A 296 -19.03 3.47 4.90
CA THR A 296 -18.70 4.89 4.72
C THR A 296 -19.94 5.75 4.89
N SER A 297 -19.74 6.96 5.42
CA SER A 297 -20.76 8.01 5.49
C SER A 297 -20.74 8.92 4.25
N GLU A 298 -19.74 8.81 3.37
CA GLU A 298 -19.64 9.63 2.17
C GLU A 298 -20.68 9.17 1.13
N THR A 299 -21.68 10.01 0.86
CA THR A 299 -22.82 9.70 -0.01
C THR A 299 -22.43 9.22 -1.41
N TRP A 300 -21.42 9.85 -2.01
CA TRP A 300 -20.94 9.49 -3.35
C TRP A 300 -20.21 8.13 -3.37
N ARG A 301 -19.57 7.73 -2.26
CA ARG A 301 -18.97 6.40 -2.12
C ARG A 301 -20.03 5.32 -1.94
N ILE A 302 -21.07 5.59 -1.13
CA ILE A 302 -22.23 4.69 -0.99
C ILE A 302 -22.86 4.45 -2.37
N LEU A 303 -23.08 5.52 -3.16
CA LEU A 303 -23.55 5.43 -4.54
C LEU A 303 -22.67 4.50 -5.37
N TRP A 304 -21.36 4.74 -5.38
CA TRP A 304 -20.42 3.96 -6.17
C TRP A 304 -20.47 2.47 -5.81
N GLN A 305 -20.33 2.14 -4.53
CA GLN A 305 -20.37 0.76 -4.04
C GLN A 305 -21.72 0.08 -4.38
N LYS A 306 -22.84 0.79 -4.22
CA LYS A 306 -24.17 0.25 -4.53
C LYS A 306 -24.39 -0.01 -6.02
N VAL A 307 -23.89 0.88 -6.89
CA VAL A 307 -23.90 0.65 -8.33
C VAL A 307 -23.13 -0.62 -8.68
N ILE A 308 -21.95 -0.82 -8.10
CA ILE A 308 -21.12 -2.00 -8.35
C ILE A 308 -21.76 -3.28 -7.83
N GLU A 309 -22.45 -3.23 -6.68
CA GLU A 309 -23.23 -4.36 -6.12
C GLU A 309 -24.33 -4.83 -7.08
N LEU A 310 -24.98 -3.90 -7.79
CA LEU A 310 -26.07 -4.20 -8.73
C LEU A 310 -25.59 -4.67 -10.11
N CYS A 311 -24.30 -4.51 -10.42
CA CYS A 311 -23.72 -5.01 -11.66
C CYS A 311 -23.48 -6.55 -11.60
N PRO A 312 -23.45 -7.25 -12.74
CA PRO A 312 -23.10 -8.66 -12.79
C PRO A 312 -21.78 -8.95 -12.08
N ASN A 313 -21.77 -9.98 -11.23
CA ASN A 313 -20.57 -10.46 -10.57
C ASN A 313 -19.84 -11.45 -11.48
N TRP A 314 -18.63 -11.11 -11.92
CA TRP A 314 -17.79 -11.99 -12.75
C TRP A 314 -16.57 -12.52 -11.99
N PHE A 315 -16.57 -12.45 -10.66
CA PHE A 315 -15.45 -12.87 -9.83
C PHE A 315 -15.05 -14.34 -10.09
N GLY A 316 -16.03 -15.23 -10.29
CA GLY A 316 -15.78 -16.62 -10.68
C GLY A 316 -14.96 -16.79 -11.97
N ASN A 317 -15.21 -15.96 -13.00
CA ASN A 317 -14.41 -15.96 -14.22
C ASN A 317 -12.94 -15.58 -13.96
N ALA A 318 -12.71 -14.66 -13.01
CA ALA A 318 -11.38 -14.25 -12.61
C ALA A 318 -10.68 -15.35 -11.78
N ILE A 319 -11.41 -16.04 -10.89
CA ILE A 319 -10.93 -17.21 -10.15
C ILE A 319 -10.51 -18.34 -11.10
N ILE A 320 -11.34 -18.69 -12.07
CA ILE A 320 -11.00 -19.71 -13.09
C ILE A 320 -9.72 -19.31 -13.83
N SER A 321 -9.61 -18.04 -14.22
CA SER A 321 -8.42 -17.50 -14.88
C SER A 321 -7.17 -17.61 -14.00
N ALA A 322 -7.28 -17.39 -12.69
CA ALA A 322 -6.17 -17.55 -11.76
C ALA A 322 -5.79 -19.03 -11.54
N LYS A 323 -6.77 -19.95 -11.50
CA LYS A 323 -6.55 -21.40 -11.42
C LYS A 323 -5.76 -21.92 -12.62
N GLU A 324 -6.22 -21.58 -13.84
CA GLU A 324 -5.54 -21.96 -15.09
C GLU A 324 -4.06 -21.54 -15.12
N LEU A 325 -3.72 -20.39 -14.53
CA LEU A 325 -2.34 -19.92 -14.46
C LEU A 325 -1.51 -20.68 -13.41
N ASN A 326 -2.12 -21.04 -12.28
CA ASN A 326 -1.48 -21.77 -11.19
C ASN A 326 -1.24 -23.26 -11.51
N ASP A 327 -2.09 -23.89 -12.33
CA ASP A 327 -1.98 -25.32 -12.69
C ASP A 327 -0.63 -25.68 -13.32
N SER A 328 0.01 -24.72 -13.99
CA SER A 328 1.30 -24.94 -14.66
C SER A 328 2.52 -24.94 -13.71
N ASN A 329 2.35 -24.56 -12.43
CA ASN A 329 3.43 -24.31 -11.46
C ASN A 329 4.57 -23.43 -12.01
N SER A 330 4.31 -22.64 -13.05
CA SER A 330 5.29 -21.84 -13.77
C SER A 330 4.83 -20.40 -13.84
N PHE A 331 5.77 -19.47 -13.77
CA PHE A 331 5.43 -18.05 -13.91
C PHE A 331 4.90 -17.73 -15.32
N ARG A 332 3.76 -17.03 -15.36
CA ARG A 332 3.15 -16.50 -16.59
C ARG A 332 3.00 -14.98 -16.46
N SER A 333 3.56 -14.24 -17.41
CA SER A 333 3.55 -12.77 -17.42
C SER A 333 2.44 -12.16 -18.28
N ARG A 334 1.42 -12.95 -18.65
CA ARG A 334 0.34 -12.48 -19.55
C ARG A 334 -1.00 -12.91 -19.01
N LEU A 335 -2.03 -12.15 -19.36
CA LEU A 335 -3.41 -12.55 -19.09
C LEU A 335 -3.73 -13.85 -19.85
N PRO A 336 -4.59 -14.73 -19.29
CA PRO A 336 -4.95 -15.99 -19.96
C PRO A 336 -5.59 -15.80 -21.33
N VAL A 337 -6.33 -14.70 -21.50
CA VAL A 337 -6.92 -14.29 -22.77
C VAL A 337 -6.12 -13.11 -23.31
N THR A 338 -5.51 -13.29 -24.48
CA THR A 338 -4.78 -12.22 -25.18
C THR A 338 -5.72 -11.21 -25.81
N LYS A 339 -5.22 -10.00 -26.12
CA LYS A 339 -5.92 -8.98 -26.90
C LYS A 339 -6.57 -9.55 -28.16
N THR A 340 -5.80 -10.24 -29.00
CA THR A 340 -6.29 -10.81 -30.26
C THR A 340 -7.41 -11.84 -30.06
N GLN A 341 -7.38 -12.61 -28.97
CA GLN A 341 -8.44 -13.56 -28.63
C GLN A 341 -9.70 -12.85 -28.11
N ALA A 342 -9.55 -11.86 -27.25
CA ALA A 342 -10.65 -11.07 -26.70
C ALA A 342 -11.46 -10.39 -27.80
N MET A 343 -10.79 -9.82 -28.81
CA MET A 343 -11.45 -9.14 -29.93
C MET A 343 -12.25 -10.08 -30.85
N ARG A 344 -12.06 -11.40 -30.77
CA ARG A 344 -12.79 -12.39 -31.60
C ARG A 344 -14.12 -12.83 -31.00
N SER A 345 -14.34 -12.63 -29.70
CA SER A 345 -15.54 -13.12 -29.02
C SER A 345 -15.84 -12.33 -27.76
N ARG A 346 -17.10 -11.91 -27.63
CA ARG A 346 -17.63 -11.26 -26.42
C ARG A 346 -17.42 -12.09 -25.14
N LYS A 347 -17.44 -13.43 -25.24
CA LYS A 347 -17.16 -14.34 -24.10
C LYS A 347 -15.69 -14.23 -23.64
N LEU A 348 -14.76 -14.18 -24.59
CA LEU A 348 -13.34 -14.04 -24.28
C LEU A 348 -13.01 -12.62 -23.80
N TRP A 349 -13.65 -11.60 -24.38
CA TRP A 349 -13.58 -10.23 -23.90
C TRP A 349 -14.06 -10.12 -22.45
N LYS A 350 -15.21 -10.73 -22.10
CA LYS A 350 -15.72 -10.84 -20.73
C LYS A 350 -14.69 -11.45 -19.78
N LYS A 351 -14.09 -12.59 -20.15
CA LYS A 351 -13.06 -13.25 -19.33
C LYS A 351 -11.83 -12.36 -19.10
N ARG A 352 -11.39 -11.63 -20.14
CA ARG A 352 -10.28 -10.67 -20.04
C ARG A 352 -10.62 -9.48 -19.15
N LEU A 353 -11.80 -8.87 -19.31
CA LEU A 353 -12.26 -7.77 -18.46
C LEU A 353 -12.44 -8.24 -17.00
N ALA A 354 -12.96 -9.44 -16.76
CA ALA A 354 -13.11 -9.99 -15.42
C ALA A 354 -11.75 -10.11 -14.72
N ALA A 355 -10.75 -10.70 -15.39
CA ALA A 355 -9.38 -10.79 -14.86
C ALA A 355 -8.81 -9.42 -14.47
N ILE A 356 -9.04 -8.39 -15.28
CA ILE A 356 -8.58 -7.02 -15.00
C ILE A 356 -9.37 -6.36 -13.87
N SER A 357 -10.71 -6.48 -13.90
CA SER A 357 -11.61 -5.79 -12.96
C SER A 357 -11.48 -6.31 -11.54
N TYR A 358 -11.16 -7.60 -11.38
CA TYR A 358 -10.91 -8.22 -10.08
C TYR A 358 -9.40 -8.36 -9.77
N GLY A 359 -8.56 -7.54 -10.40
CA GLY A 359 -7.16 -7.38 -10.00
C GLY A 359 -6.32 -8.65 -10.12
N LEU A 360 -6.49 -9.44 -11.19
CA LEU A 360 -5.65 -10.63 -11.42
C LEU A 360 -4.18 -10.23 -11.45
N ARG A 361 -3.45 -10.69 -10.44
CA ARG A 361 -2.05 -10.38 -10.22
C ARG A 361 -1.23 -11.62 -9.96
N VAL A 362 0.06 -11.46 -10.19
CA VAL A 362 1.06 -12.41 -9.74
C VAL A 362 1.71 -11.87 -8.48
N ARG A 363 1.90 -12.74 -7.48
CA ARG A 363 2.64 -12.42 -6.27
C ARG A 363 3.56 -13.58 -5.93
N ALA A 364 4.78 -13.27 -5.48
CA ALA A 364 5.69 -14.30 -5.00
C ALA A 364 5.90 -14.23 -3.50
N HIS A 365 6.05 -15.41 -2.90
CA HIS A 365 6.64 -15.57 -1.59
C HIS A 365 8.14 -15.83 -1.76
N VAL A 366 8.96 -15.05 -1.08
CA VAL A 366 10.42 -15.21 -1.09
C VAL A 366 10.80 -16.06 0.10
N ASN A 367 11.66 -17.05 -0.12
CA ASN A 367 12.30 -17.76 0.98
C ASN A 367 13.51 -16.93 1.45
N PRO A 368 13.45 -16.23 2.60
CA PRO A 368 14.54 -15.37 3.05
C PRO A 368 15.83 -16.17 3.29
N ASN A 369 15.73 -17.43 3.73
CA ASN A 369 16.89 -18.26 4.07
C ASN A 369 17.74 -18.60 2.84
N THR A 370 17.13 -18.81 1.67
CA THR A 370 17.87 -19.14 0.43
C THR A 370 18.66 -17.97 -0.13
N ILE A 371 18.46 -16.77 0.41
CA ILE A 371 19.23 -15.57 0.05
C ILE A 371 20.06 -15.03 1.21
N GLY A 372 20.18 -15.76 2.32
CA GLY A 372 21.02 -15.36 3.46
C GLY A 372 20.39 -14.31 4.37
N LEU A 373 19.05 -14.21 4.35
CA LEU A 373 18.27 -13.37 5.23
C LEU A 373 17.40 -14.22 6.17
N THR A 374 16.88 -13.60 7.22
CA THR A 374 15.97 -14.22 8.17
C THR A 374 14.85 -13.25 8.49
N GLU A 375 13.65 -13.79 8.70
CA GLU A 375 12.50 -13.01 9.15
C GLU A 375 12.46 -12.94 10.68
N LEU A 376 12.12 -11.76 11.18
CA LEU A 376 11.93 -11.49 12.60
C LEU A 376 10.55 -10.85 12.77
N VAL A 377 9.77 -11.34 13.72
CA VAL A 377 8.44 -10.83 13.99
C VAL A 377 8.40 -10.22 15.38
N TYR A 378 8.02 -8.95 15.47
CA TYR A 378 7.74 -8.30 16.75
C TYR A 378 6.23 -8.20 16.94
N LEU A 379 5.77 -8.60 18.13
CA LEU A 379 4.39 -8.43 18.58
C LEU A 379 4.40 -7.61 19.87
N GLY A 380 3.93 -6.38 19.80
CA GLY A 380 3.84 -5.50 20.96
C GLY A 380 3.61 -4.05 20.57
N ALA A 381 3.60 -3.16 21.55
CA ALA A 381 3.24 -1.76 21.32
C ALA A 381 4.41 -0.78 21.48
N ALA A 382 5.54 -1.23 22.06
CA ALA A 382 6.65 -0.35 22.43
C ALA A 382 7.57 0.02 21.25
N TYR A 383 7.76 -0.90 20.30
CA TYR A 383 8.60 -0.70 19.13
C TYR A 383 7.66 -0.58 17.95
N ARG A 384 7.55 0.59 17.32
CA ARG A 384 6.51 0.85 16.31
C ARG A 384 6.97 1.71 15.13
N TRP A 385 8.24 2.11 15.12
CA TRP A 385 8.74 3.07 14.13
C TRP A 385 9.22 2.34 12.86
N PRO A 386 8.73 2.73 11.66
CA PRO A 386 9.25 2.25 10.39
C PRO A 386 10.77 2.42 10.26
N HIS A 387 11.45 1.36 9.80
CA HIS A 387 12.89 1.31 9.58
C HIS A 387 13.24 0.46 8.36
N ARG A 388 14.50 0.49 7.90
CA ARG A 388 14.91 -0.13 6.62
C ARG A 388 14.72 -1.65 6.53
N HIS A 389 14.77 -2.36 7.65
CA HIS A 389 14.46 -3.81 7.69
C HIS A 389 12.97 -4.14 7.71
N MET A 390 12.07 -3.16 7.83
CA MET A 390 10.63 -3.39 7.94
C MET A 390 10.08 -3.88 6.60
N ARG A 391 9.38 -5.01 6.62
CA ARG A 391 8.62 -5.53 5.48
C ARG A 391 7.20 -5.00 5.52
N PHE A 392 6.53 -5.11 6.67
CA PHE A 392 5.25 -4.46 6.93
C PHE A 392 4.99 -4.30 8.42
N ILE A 393 4.08 -3.40 8.76
CA ILE A 393 3.54 -3.19 10.10
C ILE A 393 2.02 -3.16 10.04
N THR A 394 1.37 -3.76 11.03
CA THR A 394 -0.07 -3.62 11.21
C THR A 394 -0.46 -3.42 12.67
N ARG A 395 -1.41 -2.52 12.91
CA ARG A 395 -2.08 -2.41 14.22
C ARG A 395 -3.09 -3.53 14.37
N LEU A 396 -3.12 -4.19 15.52
CA LEU A 396 -4.03 -5.29 15.85
C LEU A 396 -5.10 -4.84 16.84
N GLY A 397 -6.34 -5.31 16.65
CA GLY A 397 -7.40 -5.21 17.67
C GLY A 397 -8.23 -3.92 17.61
N ILE A 398 -8.68 -3.48 18.79
CA ILE A 398 -9.52 -2.27 18.98
C ILE A 398 -8.62 -1.06 19.18
N ILE A 399 -9.13 0.14 18.88
CA ILE A 399 -8.45 1.41 19.18
C ILE A 399 -8.35 1.52 20.71
N SER A 400 -7.14 1.34 21.23
CA SER A 400 -6.76 1.62 22.61
C SER A 400 -5.58 2.57 22.61
N ASP A 401 -5.29 3.20 23.75
CA ASP A 401 -4.16 4.13 23.90
C ASP A 401 -2.78 3.44 23.71
N ASN A 402 -2.74 2.11 23.75
CA ASN A 402 -1.51 1.34 23.54
C ASN A 402 -1.79 0.04 22.76
N PRO A 403 -2.08 0.13 21.45
CA PRO A 403 -2.51 -1.02 20.69
C PRO A 403 -1.31 -1.90 20.28
N ALA A 404 -1.50 -3.22 20.33
CA ALA A 404 -0.47 -4.14 19.87
C ALA A 404 -0.24 -3.99 18.36
N HIS A 405 1.03 -3.95 17.97
CA HIS A 405 1.45 -3.96 16.57
C HIS A 405 2.09 -5.30 16.25
N LEU A 406 1.83 -5.78 15.04
CA LEU A 406 2.58 -6.86 14.42
C LEU A 406 3.53 -6.25 13.39
N GLN A 407 4.82 -6.49 13.56
CA GLN A 407 5.86 -6.06 12.63
C GLN A 407 6.61 -7.26 12.09
N VAL A 408 6.72 -7.32 10.77
CA VAL A 408 7.53 -8.33 10.10
C VAL A 408 8.72 -7.63 9.49
N MET A 409 9.90 -8.15 9.80
CA MET A 409 11.18 -7.57 9.44
C MET A 409 12.03 -8.62 8.75
N THR A 410 12.91 -8.18 7.85
CA THR A 410 13.84 -9.05 7.13
C THR A 410 15.25 -8.49 7.27
N MET A 411 16.18 -9.30 7.77
CA MET A 411 17.55 -8.87 8.05
C MET A 411 18.52 -10.07 8.07
N PRO A 412 19.85 -9.84 8.04
CA PRO A 412 20.85 -10.91 8.16
C PRO A 412 20.78 -11.61 9.53
N PRO A 413 21.17 -12.89 9.62
CA PRO A 413 21.16 -13.63 10.89
C PRO A 413 21.92 -12.95 12.04
N SER A 414 23.08 -12.35 11.76
CA SER A 414 23.87 -11.60 12.75
C SER A 414 23.12 -10.40 13.33
N SER A 415 22.29 -9.76 12.52
CA SER A 415 21.43 -8.64 12.93
C SER A 415 20.26 -9.12 13.78
N VAL A 416 19.67 -10.27 13.44
CA VAL A 416 18.60 -10.89 14.24
C VAL A 416 19.06 -11.13 15.67
N GLU A 417 20.25 -11.71 15.86
CA GLU A 417 20.81 -11.95 17.20
C GLU A 417 20.97 -10.65 17.99
N ARG A 418 21.51 -9.60 17.36
CA ARG A 418 21.70 -8.29 18.00
C ARG A 418 20.36 -7.66 18.42
N VAL A 419 19.34 -7.76 17.58
CA VAL A 419 18.00 -7.24 17.88
C VAL A 419 17.35 -8.06 18.99
N MET A 420 17.39 -9.39 18.95
CA MET A 420 16.78 -10.25 19.98
C MET A 420 17.40 -10.06 21.37
N ARG A 421 18.70 -9.73 21.46
CA ARG A 421 19.34 -9.38 22.75
C ARG A 421 18.74 -8.14 23.41
N VAL A 422 18.20 -7.23 22.59
CA VAL A 422 17.61 -5.97 23.06
C VAL A 422 16.09 -6.07 23.16
N LEU A 423 15.48 -6.85 22.27
CA LEU A 423 14.04 -7.07 22.11
C LEU A 423 13.71 -8.57 22.28
N PRO A 424 13.66 -9.08 23.52
CA PRO A 424 13.44 -10.51 23.76
C PRO A 424 12.04 -11.00 23.35
N GLN A 425 11.08 -10.09 23.12
CA GLN A 425 9.72 -10.41 22.67
C GLN A 425 9.63 -10.68 21.15
N CYS A 426 10.74 -10.58 20.41
CA CYS A 426 10.77 -10.91 19.00
C CYS A 426 10.79 -12.43 18.77
N ILE A 427 10.05 -12.87 17.75
CA ILE A 427 10.00 -14.25 17.28
C ILE A 427 10.88 -14.37 16.04
N LYS A 428 11.99 -15.11 16.14
CA LYS A 428 12.79 -15.50 14.98
C LYS A 428 12.03 -16.51 14.15
N VAL A 429 11.76 -16.20 12.89
CA VAL A 429 11.00 -17.06 12.00
C VAL A 429 11.94 -18.05 11.32
N SER A 430 11.70 -19.33 11.54
CA SER A 430 12.44 -20.41 10.89
C SER A 430 11.83 -20.77 9.54
N THR A 431 10.50 -20.73 9.48
CA THR A 431 9.70 -21.14 8.32
C THR A 431 8.61 -20.12 8.08
N SER A 432 8.59 -19.54 6.88
CA SER A 432 7.45 -18.78 6.39
C SER A 432 6.94 -19.35 5.08
N THR A 433 5.62 -19.41 4.95
CA THR A 433 4.94 -19.98 3.79
C THR A 433 3.69 -19.17 3.50
N ARG A 434 3.35 -19.06 2.20
CA ARG A 434 2.11 -18.44 1.74
C ARG A 434 1.35 -19.37 0.81
N THR A 435 0.02 -19.40 0.96
CA THR A 435 -0.88 -20.14 0.06
C THR A 435 -2.05 -19.29 -0.41
N VAL A 436 -2.58 -19.68 -1.58
CA VAL A 436 -3.80 -19.15 -2.20
C VAL A 436 -4.63 -20.36 -2.62
N ASN A 437 -5.78 -20.59 -1.98
CA ASN A 437 -6.62 -21.77 -2.21
C ASN A 437 -7.87 -21.39 -2.98
N LEU A 438 -7.70 -21.20 -4.30
CA LEU A 438 -8.78 -20.80 -5.20
C LEU A 438 -9.91 -21.84 -5.30
N ASP A 439 -9.64 -23.09 -4.94
CA ASP A 439 -10.62 -24.19 -4.94
C ASP A 439 -11.68 -24.10 -3.84
N LEU A 440 -11.46 -23.22 -2.86
CA LEU A 440 -12.46 -22.93 -1.85
C LEU A 440 -13.58 -22.02 -2.38
N TYR A 441 -13.39 -21.35 -3.52
CA TYR A 441 -14.43 -20.52 -4.11
C TYR A 441 -15.42 -21.38 -4.91
N ASP A 442 -16.70 -21.24 -4.59
CA ASP A 442 -17.80 -21.92 -5.25
C ASP A 442 -18.50 -20.97 -6.23
N ASP A 443 -18.37 -21.27 -7.52
CA ASP A 443 -18.92 -20.40 -8.58
C ASP A 443 -20.46 -20.35 -8.54
N ASP A 444 -21.10 -21.50 -8.29
CA ASP A 444 -22.56 -21.63 -8.28
C ASP A 444 -23.21 -20.79 -7.17
N SER A 445 -22.65 -20.79 -5.96
CA SER A 445 -23.15 -19.97 -4.85
C SER A 445 -22.54 -18.57 -4.78
N GLY A 446 -21.48 -18.30 -5.55
CA GLY A 446 -20.74 -17.04 -5.53
C GLY A 446 -20.04 -16.75 -4.19
N LYS A 447 -19.66 -17.79 -3.43
CA LYS A 447 -19.16 -17.68 -2.06
C LYS A 447 -17.92 -18.54 -1.82
N TRP A 448 -17.11 -18.12 -0.84
CA TRP A 448 -16.01 -18.92 -0.33
C TRP A 448 -16.51 -19.97 0.66
N LYS A 449 -16.30 -21.25 0.37
CA LYS A 449 -16.59 -22.40 1.23
C LYS A 449 -15.39 -22.68 2.14
N VAL A 450 -15.30 -21.96 3.26
CA VAL A 450 -14.27 -22.18 4.29
C VAL A 450 -14.75 -23.25 5.27
N PRO A 451 -14.11 -24.43 5.35
CA PRO A 451 -14.52 -25.49 6.27
C PRO A 451 -13.96 -25.25 7.68
N ILE A 452 -14.66 -24.43 8.46
CA ILE A 452 -14.25 -24.02 9.82
C ILE A 452 -14.06 -25.24 10.74
N GLU A 453 -14.89 -26.25 10.60
CA GLU A 453 -14.83 -27.49 11.39
C GLU A 453 -13.52 -28.24 11.18
N ARG A 454 -12.94 -28.18 9.96
CA ARG A 454 -11.62 -28.78 9.68
C ARG A 454 -10.48 -27.99 10.31
N ILE A 455 -10.64 -26.68 10.46
CA ILE A 455 -9.68 -25.82 11.16
C ILE A 455 -9.76 -26.11 12.66
N LEU A 456 -10.95 -26.15 13.25
CA LEU A 456 -11.15 -26.47 14.67
C LEU A 456 -10.68 -27.90 15.01
N ALA A 457 -11.06 -28.90 14.22
CA ALA A 457 -10.64 -30.29 14.42
C ALA A 457 -9.11 -30.49 14.34
N SER A 458 -8.37 -29.54 13.75
CA SER A 458 -6.90 -29.62 13.68
C SER A 458 -6.22 -29.40 15.03
N LEU A 459 -6.90 -28.76 16.00
CA LEU A 459 -6.41 -28.56 17.37
C LEU A 459 -6.19 -29.90 18.09
N TYR A 460 -7.02 -30.89 17.80
CA TYR A 460 -6.97 -32.24 18.37
C TYR A 460 -6.04 -33.19 17.60
N ARG A 461 -5.41 -32.70 16.51
CA ARG A 461 -4.54 -33.50 15.64
C ARG A 461 -3.09 -33.10 15.83
N LYS A 462 -2.21 -34.06 15.58
CA LYS A 462 -0.76 -33.89 15.59
C LYS A 462 -0.24 -33.93 14.15
N SER A 463 0.69 -33.04 13.84
CA SER A 463 1.34 -32.98 12.54
C SER A 463 2.84 -32.75 12.68
N SER A 464 3.58 -32.98 11.59
CA SER A 464 5.04 -32.80 11.56
C SER A 464 5.45 -31.75 10.53
N MET A 465 6.57 -31.07 10.79
CA MET A 465 7.13 -30.12 9.84
C MET A 465 7.44 -30.74 8.48
N LYS A 466 7.84 -32.02 8.45
CA LYS A 466 8.06 -32.76 7.19
C LYS A 466 6.84 -32.75 6.27
N ARG A 467 5.63 -32.81 6.83
CA ARG A 467 4.38 -32.73 6.07
C ARG A 467 4.16 -31.34 5.49
N ILE A 468 4.33 -30.28 6.29
CA ILE A 468 4.24 -28.88 5.82
C ILE A 468 5.28 -28.64 4.73
N SER A 469 6.54 -29.01 4.96
CA SER A 469 7.62 -28.79 4.01
C SER A 469 7.37 -29.50 2.68
N LYS A 470 6.95 -30.78 2.71
CA LYS A 470 6.62 -31.54 1.50
C LYS A 470 5.48 -30.91 0.70
N ARG A 471 4.51 -30.32 1.39
CA ARG A 471 3.29 -29.80 0.77
C ARG A 471 3.42 -28.36 0.29
N PHE A 472 4.19 -27.53 0.97
CA PHE A 472 4.21 -26.10 0.73
C PHE A 472 5.59 -25.47 0.56
N ALA A 473 6.67 -26.04 1.14
CA ALA A 473 7.98 -25.37 1.14
C ALA A 473 8.82 -25.63 -0.14
N GLY A 474 8.29 -26.36 -1.11
CA GLY A 474 9.03 -26.74 -2.33
C GLY A 474 10.28 -27.58 -2.02
N VAL A 475 11.20 -27.67 -2.98
CA VAL A 475 12.51 -28.30 -2.77
C VAL A 475 13.35 -27.35 -1.93
N ILE A 476 13.58 -27.69 -0.66
CA ILE A 476 14.50 -26.96 0.20
C ILE A 476 15.91 -27.15 -0.36
N GLN A 477 16.45 -26.14 -1.05
CA GLN A 477 17.85 -26.09 -1.42
C GLN A 477 18.65 -25.51 -0.24
N SER A 478 19.74 -26.17 0.13
CA SER A 478 20.62 -25.78 1.24
C SER A 478 21.43 -24.52 0.96
N ASP A 479 21.59 -24.18 -0.32
CA ASP A 479 22.62 -23.23 -0.74
C ASP A 479 22.08 -21.81 -0.70
N THR A 480 22.83 -20.93 -0.04
CA THR A 480 22.55 -19.49 -0.09
C THR A 480 22.94 -18.94 -1.45
N HIS A 481 22.01 -18.30 -2.12
CA HIS A 481 22.21 -17.64 -3.40
C HIS A 481 22.53 -16.16 -3.21
N GLN A 482 23.64 -15.72 -3.80
CA GLN A 482 23.94 -14.30 -3.93
C GLN A 482 22.96 -13.66 -4.91
N ILE A 483 22.39 -12.52 -4.50
CA ILE A 483 21.38 -11.76 -5.24
C ILE A 483 22.05 -10.54 -5.88
N THR A 484 21.81 -10.32 -7.17
CA THR A 484 22.27 -9.11 -7.85
C THR A 484 21.35 -7.91 -7.57
N PRO A 485 21.80 -6.65 -7.79
CA PRO A 485 20.94 -5.48 -7.63
C PRO A 485 19.63 -5.54 -8.44
N ASP A 486 19.70 -6.06 -9.67
CA ASP A 486 18.52 -6.26 -10.52
C ASP A 486 17.59 -7.35 -9.97
N GLU A 487 18.14 -8.46 -9.46
CA GLU A 487 17.36 -9.49 -8.79
C GLU A 487 16.68 -8.94 -7.53
N ALA A 488 17.37 -8.09 -6.75
CA ALA A 488 16.81 -7.46 -5.55
C ALA A 488 15.64 -6.52 -5.87
N LYS A 489 15.74 -5.72 -6.95
CA LYS A 489 14.63 -4.89 -7.46
C LYS A 489 13.42 -5.77 -7.83
N VAL A 490 13.65 -6.83 -8.60
CA VAL A 490 12.58 -7.74 -9.05
C VAL A 490 11.95 -8.51 -7.89
N LEU A 491 12.74 -8.94 -6.89
CA LEU A 491 12.25 -9.61 -5.68
C LEU A 491 11.26 -8.73 -4.91
N GLY A 492 11.58 -7.45 -4.71
CA GLY A 492 10.70 -6.51 -4.01
C GLY A 492 9.39 -6.29 -4.78
N LEU A 493 9.49 -6.04 -6.08
CA LEU A 493 8.37 -5.85 -7.00
C LEU A 493 7.41 -7.05 -6.98
N ILE A 494 7.91 -8.27 -7.18
CA ILE A 494 7.07 -9.47 -7.28
C ILE A 494 6.50 -9.88 -5.91
N SER A 495 7.17 -9.54 -4.81
CA SER A 495 6.70 -9.80 -3.44
C SER A 495 5.53 -8.89 -3.05
N ALA A 496 5.54 -7.63 -3.50
CA ALA A 496 4.42 -6.71 -3.36
C ALA A 496 3.23 -7.10 -4.26
N GLY A 497 3.53 -7.72 -5.40
CA GLY A 497 2.55 -8.24 -6.36
C GLY A 497 2.31 -7.28 -7.52
N VAL A 498 2.23 -7.83 -8.73
CA VAL A 498 2.12 -7.09 -10.00
C VAL A 498 0.90 -7.55 -10.76
N TYR A 499 0.03 -6.62 -11.17
CA TYR A 499 -1.14 -6.98 -11.98
C TYR A 499 -0.71 -7.48 -13.35
N LEU A 500 -1.36 -8.52 -13.87
CA LEU A 500 -0.95 -9.10 -15.15
C LEU A 500 -1.15 -8.15 -16.33
N GLN A 501 -2.13 -7.24 -16.24
CA GLN A 501 -2.30 -6.17 -17.22
C GLN A 501 -1.05 -5.28 -17.33
N ASP A 502 -0.32 -5.07 -16.23
CA ASP A 502 0.84 -4.18 -16.22
C ASP A 502 2.03 -4.80 -16.98
N PHE A 503 2.11 -6.13 -17.07
CA PHE A 503 3.06 -6.81 -17.96
C PHE A 503 2.72 -6.66 -19.45
N GLU A 504 1.47 -6.32 -19.78
CA GLU A 504 1.04 -6.06 -21.15
C GLU A 504 1.10 -4.57 -21.51
N ARG A 505 1.12 -3.67 -20.52
CA ARG A 505 1.26 -2.22 -20.70
C ARG A 505 2.66 -1.83 -21.19
N PRO A 506 2.79 -1.15 -22.35
CA PRO A 506 4.08 -0.63 -22.82
C PRO A 506 4.68 0.37 -21.83
N GLY A 507 5.98 0.27 -21.57
CA GLY A 507 6.71 1.26 -20.77
C GLY A 507 6.61 1.09 -19.26
N TYR A 508 5.74 0.21 -18.73
CA TYR A 508 5.54 0.04 -17.29
C TYR A 508 6.85 -0.19 -16.51
N PHE A 509 7.71 -1.08 -17.00
CA PHE A 509 8.99 -1.42 -16.35
C PHE A 509 10.13 -0.39 -16.57
N ARG A 510 9.90 0.69 -17.36
CA ARG A 510 10.92 1.73 -17.57
C ARG A 510 11.32 2.44 -16.30
N TYR A 511 10.40 2.57 -15.34
CA TYR A 511 10.69 3.12 -14.01
C TYR A 511 11.84 2.38 -13.30
N TRP A 512 12.03 1.10 -13.60
CA TRP A 512 13.06 0.25 -13.00
C TRP A 512 14.32 0.13 -13.86
N ASP A 513 14.39 0.87 -14.98
CA ASP A 513 15.40 0.71 -16.03
C ASP A 513 15.48 -0.73 -16.57
N MET A 514 14.33 -1.42 -16.59
CA MET A 514 14.23 -2.82 -16.99
C MET A 514 13.25 -3.02 -18.14
N SER A 515 13.57 -3.96 -19.02
CA SER A 515 12.63 -4.50 -19.99
C SER A 515 11.76 -5.60 -19.37
N ARG A 516 10.54 -5.75 -19.89
CA ARG A 516 9.65 -6.88 -19.53
C ARG A 516 10.34 -8.25 -19.66
N LYS A 517 11.17 -8.43 -20.70
CA LYS A 517 11.87 -9.69 -20.97
C LYS A 517 12.90 -9.98 -19.86
N GLN A 518 13.63 -8.96 -19.40
CA GLN A 518 14.57 -9.09 -18.28
C GLN A 518 13.84 -9.46 -17.00
N VAL A 519 12.76 -8.74 -16.63
CA VAL A 519 11.95 -9.05 -15.45
C VAL A 519 11.43 -10.49 -15.48
N PHE A 520 10.87 -10.93 -16.62
CA PHE A 520 10.40 -12.30 -16.79
C PHE A 520 11.50 -13.34 -16.63
N SER A 521 12.67 -13.09 -17.23
CA SER A 521 13.83 -13.98 -17.14
C SER A 521 14.32 -14.11 -15.70
N ILE A 522 14.41 -12.99 -14.97
CA ILE A 522 14.81 -12.96 -13.57
C ILE A 522 13.83 -13.75 -12.69
N ILE A 523 12.53 -13.49 -12.79
CA ILE A 523 11.50 -14.23 -12.02
C ILE A 523 11.61 -15.73 -12.31
N SER A 524 11.70 -16.12 -13.58
CA SER A 524 11.81 -17.53 -13.96
C SER A 524 13.09 -18.19 -13.45
N ARG A 525 14.21 -17.45 -13.39
CA ARG A 525 15.48 -17.94 -12.82
C ARG A 525 15.38 -18.11 -11.31
N LEU A 526 14.87 -17.11 -10.60
CA LEU A 526 14.69 -17.14 -9.15
C LEU A 526 13.73 -18.27 -8.73
N GLN A 527 12.66 -18.50 -9.49
CA GLN A 527 11.73 -19.61 -9.27
C GLN A 527 12.42 -20.97 -9.43
N ARG A 528 13.22 -21.16 -10.50
CA ARG A 528 13.99 -22.39 -10.72
C ARG A 528 15.03 -22.67 -9.63
N LYS A 529 15.60 -21.62 -9.04
CA LYS A 529 16.51 -21.70 -7.89
C LYS A 529 15.78 -21.91 -6.55
N GLY A 530 14.45 -21.99 -6.53
CA GLY A 530 13.68 -22.10 -5.29
C GLY A 530 13.77 -20.87 -4.37
N VAL A 531 14.24 -19.72 -4.89
CA VAL A 531 14.28 -18.45 -4.12
C VAL A 531 12.86 -17.91 -3.93
N ILE A 532 12.00 -18.10 -4.92
CA ILE A 532 10.62 -17.63 -4.89
C ILE A 532 9.62 -18.72 -5.25
N GLN A 533 8.46 -18.67 -4.60
CA GLN A 533 7.27 -19.42 -4.97
C GLN A 533 6.22 -18.44 -5.49
N VAL A 534 5.77 -18.64 -6.73
CA VAL A 534 4.85 -17.73 -7.41
C VAL A 534 3.42 -18.26 -7.33
N ALA A 535 2.47 -17.37 -7.04
CA ALA A 535 1.03 -17.66 -7.12
C ALA A 535 0.31 -16.52 -7.85
N HIS A 536 -0.68 -16.88 -8.66
CA HIS A 536 -1.62 -15.96 -9.27
C HIS A 536 -2.86 -15.88 -8.39
N GLU A 537 -3.35 -14.67 -8.16
CA GLU A 537 -4.49 -14.40 -7.29
C GLU A 537 -5.30 -13.22 -7.80
N VAL A 538 -6.51 -13.10 -7.27
CA VAL A 538 -7.45 -12.02 -7.56
C VAL A 538 -7.78 -11.27 -6.27
N ASP A 539 -8.12 -10.00 -6.41
CA ASP A 539 -8.54 -9.15 -5.30
C ASP A 539 -10.04 -9.33 -5.03
N ASP A 540 -10.36 -9.72 -3.80
CA ASP A 540 -11.72 -9.81 -3.30
C ASP A 540 -11.88 -8.90 -2.08
N VAL A 541 -12.78 -7.92 -2.20
CA VAL A 541 -13.09 -6.95 -1.16
C VAL A 541 -13.97 -7.54 -0.04
N SER A 542 -14.68 -8.64 -0.32
CA SER A 542 -15.52 -9.33 0.67
C SER A 542 -14.71 -10.10 1.72
N LEU A 543 -13.44 -10.39 1.43
CA LEU A 543 -12.56 -11.11 2.33
C LEU A 543 -11.86 -10.18 3.31
N VAL A 544 -11.98 -10.50 4.59
CA VAL A 544 -11.42 -9.71 5.66
C VAL A 544 -10.21 -10.39 6.31
N SER A 545 -9.25 -9.59 6.78
CA SER A 545 -7.99 -10.11 7.35
C SER A 545 -8.12 -10.54 8.81
N LEU A 546 -7.49 -11.65 9.18
CA LEU A 546 -7.40 -12.18 10.54
C LEU A 546 -5.95 -12.51 10.87
N ALA A 547 -5.45 -11.98 11.98
CA ALA A 547 -4.17 -12.37 12.57
C ALA A 547 -4.42 -13.34 13.74
N SER A 548 -3.96 -14.58 13.59
CA SER A 548 -4.01 -15.60 14.64
C SER A 548 -2.62 -15.82 15.20
N ILE A 549 -2.42 -15.47 16.47
CA ILE A 549 -1.18 -15.67 17.21
C ILE A 549 -1.37 -16.94 18.05
N ILE A 550 -0.52 -17.92 17.83
CA ILE A 550 -0.68 -19.28 18.36
C ILE A 550 0.56 -19.63 19.18
N GLN A 551 0.37 -20.19 20.36
CA GLN A 551 1.43 -20.73 21.20
C GLN A 551 0.95 -22.02 21.87
N GLY A 552 1.75 -23.09 21.83
CA GLY A 552 1.39 -24.36 22.45
C GLY A 552 2.32 -25.50 22.05
N ASN A 553 1.85 -26.74 22.18
CA ASN A 553 2.64 -27.90 21.76
C ASN A 553 2.94 -27.87 20.25
N LYS A 554 4.22 -28.05 19.90
CA LYS A 554 4.75 -28.12 18.54
C LYS A 554 3.86 -28.87 17.55
N GLU A 555 3.46 -30.10 17.86
CA GLU A 555 2.75 -30.96 16.91
C GLU A 555 1.35 -30.43 16.57
N ASN A 556 0.69 -29.82 17.56
CA ASN A 556 -0.64 -29.24 17.40
C ASN A 556 -0.56 -27.87 16.71
N VAL A 557 0.45 -27.04 17.04
CA VAL A 557 0.69 -25.77 16.34
C VAL A 557 0.92 -26.00 14.85
N ILE A 558 1.75 -26.99 14.50
CA ILE A 558 2.01 -27.41 13.12
C ILE A 558 0.71 -27.89 12.45
N SER A 559 -0.11 -28.67 13.15
CA SER A 559 -1.40 -29.16 12.64
C SER A 559 -2.36 -28.02 12.32
N LEU A 560 -2.48 -27.05 13.22
CA LEU A 560 -3.32 -25.87 13.05
C LEU A 560 -2.84 -25.03 11.86
N VAL A 561 -1.54 -24.81 11.76
CA VAL A 561 -0.91 -24.11 10.63
C VAL A 561 -1.16 -24.80 9.29
N ASP A 562 -0.98 -26.13 9.18
CA ASP A 562 -1.30 -26.90 7.96
C ASP A 562 -2.77 -26.72 7.58
N SER A 563 -3.66 -26.69 8.58
CA SER A 563 -5.09 -26.51 8.35
C SER A 563 -5.40 -25.11 7.81
N PHE A 564 -4.82 -24.05 8.37
CA PHE A 564 -4.97 -22.69 7.85
C PHE A 564 -4.46 -22.56 6.40
N LEU A 565 -3.26 -23.09 6.13
CA LEU A 565 -2.66 -23.07 4.80
C LEU A 565 -3.51 -23.80 3.76
N THR A 566 -4.34 -24.75 4.17
CA THR A 566 -5.20 -25.58 3.29
C THR A 566 -6.62 -25.05 3.15
N ASN A 567 -7.19 -24.55 4.25
CA ASN A 567 -8.64 -24.36 4.39
C ASN A 567 -9.06 -22.88 4.41
N THR A 568 -8.15 -21.96 4.09
CA THR A 568 -8.48 -20.53 3.96
C THR A 568 -8.18 -19.99 2.57
N PRO A 569 -8.95 -19.00 2.06
CA PRO A 569 -8.73 -18.43 0.73
C PRO A 569 -7.30 -17.98 0.48
N THR A 570 -6.72 -17.25 1.44
CA THR A 570 -5.30 -16.92 1.45
C THR A 570 -4.76 -16.98 2.88
N SER A 571 -3.54 -17.49 3.02
CA SER A 571 -2.84 -17.54 4.31
C SER A 571 -1.35 -17.29 4.13
N THR A 572 -0.78 -16.54 5.06
CA THR A 572 0.67 -16.42 5.27
C THR A 572 0.97 -16.85 6.70
N VAL A 573 1.89 -17.78 6.85
CA VAL A 573 2.26 -18.35 8.14
C VAL A 573 3.72 -18.05 8.41
N MET A 574 4.03 -17.75 9.66
CA MET A 574 5.38 -17.62 10.20
C MET A 574 5.49 -18.50 11.45
N LEU A 575 6.41 -19.46 11.45
CA LEU A 575 6.69 -20.37 12.57
C LEU A 575 8.09 -20.09 13.13
N ASN A 576 8.25 -20.20 14.45
CA ASN A 576 9.57 -20.11 15.09
C ASN A 576 10.40 -21.38 14.92
N GLU A 577 11.63 -21.37 15.43
CA GLU A 577 12.57 -22.50 15.33
C GLU A 577 12.05 -23.75 16.05
N GLU A 578 11.50 -23.57 17.26
CA GLU A 578 10.93 -24.64 18.06
C GLU A 578 9.59 -25.15 17.52
N CYS A 579 8.93 -24.36 16.65
CA CYS A 579 7.60 -24.58 16.11
C CYS A 579 6.49 -24.65 17.19
N ASP A 580 6.74 -24.10 18.37
CA ASP A 580 5.78 -23.97 19.48
C ASP A 580 5.04 -22.62 19.45
N LYS A 581 5.47 -21.69 18.58
CA LYS A 581 4.84 -20.39 18.34
C LYS A 581 4.64 -20.16 16.84
N GLY A 582 3.47 -19.65 16.49
CA GLY A 582 3.10 -19.37 15.10
C GLY A 582 2.26 -18.11 14.97
N ILE A 583 2.42 -17.41 13.85
CA ILE A 583 1.57 -16.30 13.45
C ILE A 583 0.98 -16.63 12.09
N VAL A 584 -0.34 -16.60 12.00
CA VAL A 584 -1.09 -16.82 10.76
C VAL A 584 -1.81 -15.53 10.39
N LEU A 585 -1.52 -15.02 9.20
CA LEU A 585 -2.24 -13.92 8.57
C LEU A 585 -3.10 -14.50 7.46
N SER A 586 -4.41 -14.54 7.68
CA SER A 586 -5.36 -15.16 6.76
C SER A 586 -6.41 -14.15 6.29
N ARG A 587 -7.02 -14.39 5.13
CA ARG A 587 -8.20 -13.66 4.67
C ARG A 587 -9.37 -14.62 4.51
N LEU A 588 -10.50 -14.31 5.14
CA LEU A 588 -11.71 -15.15 5.15
C LEU A 588 -12.97 -14.26 5.03
N PRO A 589 -14.12 -14.82 4.63
CA PRO A 589 -15.41 -14.14 4.76
C PRO A 589 -15.68 -13.70 6.21
N GLU A 590 -16.36 -12.56 6.39
CA GLU A 590 -16.56 -11.96 7.72
C GLU A 590 -17.38 -12.85 8.66
N ASP A 591 -18.45 -13.49 8.16
CA ASP A 591 -19.25 -14.48 8.89
C ASP A 591 -18.39 -15.64 9.43
N ARG A 592 -17.46 -16.13 8.60
CA ARG A 592 -16.54 -17.22 8.97
C ARG A 592 -15.47 -16.80 9.96
N VAL A 593 -15.06 -15.53 9.97
CA VAL A 593 -14.18 -15.00 11.02
C VAL A 593 -14.90 -15.03 12.36
N HIS A 594 -16.16 -14.60 12.42
CA HIS A 594 -16.92 -14.59 13.68
C HIS A 594 -17.06 -15.99 14.27
N GLU A 595 -17.48 -16.96 13.44
CA GLU A 595 -17.61 -18.38 13.81
C GLU A 595 -16.29 -18.95 14.35
N LEU A 596 -15.19 -18.74 13.61
CA LEU A 596 -13.87 -19.23 14.00
C LEU A 596 -13.38 -18.64 15.32
N VAL A 597 -13.53 -17.32 15.49
CA VAL A 597 -13.05 -16.60 16.68
C VAL A 597 -13.86 -16.94 17.92
N SER A 598 -15.18 -17.19 17.80
CA SER A 598 -16.00 -17.58 18.94
C SER A 598 -15.59 -18.91 19.56
N GLU A 599 -15.08 -19.85 18.76
CA GLU A 599 -14.77 -21.20 19.24
C GLU A 599 -13.29 -21.39 19.60
N PHE A 600 -12.38 -20.68 18.93
CA PHE A 600 -10.95 -20.96 19.04
C PHE A 600 -10.37 -20.80 20.43
N ASN A 601 -10.76 -19.77 21.18
CA ASN A 601 -10.23 -19.56 22.52
C ASN A 601 -10.62 -20.73 23.43
N GLN A 602 -11.88 -21.15 23.38
CA GLN A 602 -12.38 -22.22 24.24
C GLN A 602 -11.77 -23.57 23.87
N GLN A 603 -11.76 -23.93 22.57
CA GLN A 603 -11.20 -25.21 22.12
C GLN A 603 -9.67 -25.25 22.25
N GLY A 604 -8.99 -24.13 22.05
CA GLY A 604 -7.53 -24.03 22.21
C GLY A 604 -7.09 -24.31 23.64
N ILE A 605 -7.75 -23.70 24.64
CA ILE A 605 -7.46 -23.91 26.06
C ILE A 605 -7.60 -25.40 26.44
N GLN A 606 -8.60 -26.10 25.90
CA GLN A 606 -8.79 -27.53 26.15
C GLN A 606 -7.64 -28.41 25.66
N GLN A 607 -6.77 -27.90 24.77
CA GLN A 607 -5.65 -28.62 24.17
C GLN A 607 -4.30 -28.02 24.56
N ASP A 608 -4.24 -27.17 25.59
CA ASP A 608 -3.05 -26.43 26.00
C ASP A 608 -2.43 -25.57 24.88
N ILE A 609 -3.29 -24.99 24.03
CA ILE A 609 -2.91 -24.07 22.96
C ILE A 609 -3.54 -22.71 23.24
N VAL A 610 -2.70 -21.71 23.45
CA VAL A 610 -3.12 -20.32 23.53
C VAL A 610 -3.24 -19.76 22.13
N ILE A 611 -4.45 -19.38 21.74
CA ILE A 611 -4.74 -18.73 20.45
C ILE A 611 -5.26 -17.34 20.76
N ARG A 612 -4.75 -16.33 20.05
CA ARG A 612 -5.28 -14.97 20.08
C ARG A 612 -5.58 -14.55 18.66
N CYS A 613 -6.84 -14.27 18.41
CA CYS A 613 -7.30 -13.78 17.12
C CYS A 613 -7.54 -12.27 17.19
N MET A 614 -6.89 -11.53 16.31
CA MET A 614 -6.99 -10.08 16.26
C MET A 614 -7.20 -9.61 14.82
N ARG A 615 -7.96 -8.52 14.66
CA ARG A 615 -8.19 -7.88 13.36
C ARG A 615 -7.04 -6.92 13.05
N PRO A 616 -6.32 -7.08 11.92
CA PRO A 616 -5.50 -6.03 11.36
C PRO A 616 -6.39 -4.82 11.03
N ARG A 617 -6.05 -3.63 11.54
CA ARG A 617 -6.83 -2.39 11.34
C ARG A 617 -6.16 -1.39 10.42
N THR A 618 -4.85 -1.23 10.57
CA THR A 618 -4.03 -0.37 9.71
C THR A 618 -2.91 -1.24 9.18
N PHE A 619 -2.70 -1.27 7.87
CA PHE A 619 -1.64 -2.07 7.26
C PHE A 619 -0.75 -1.15 6.44
N ARG A 620 0.55 -1.17 6.71
CA ARG A 620 1.56 -0.46 5.92
C ARG A 620 2.63 -1.45 5.49
N SER A 621 2.85 -1.54 4.19
CA SER A 621 3.87 -2.40 3.61
C SER A 621 5.01 -1.56 3.05
N PHE A 622 6.22 -2.07 3.19
CA PHE A 622 7.48 -1.52 2.68
C PHE A 622 8.23 -2.60 1.87
N THR A 623 7.47 -3.53 1.29
CA THR A 623 7.96 -4.73 0.61
C THR A 623 8.51 -4.39 -0.77
N PHE A 624 7.95 -3.38 -1.42
CA PHE A 624 8.18 -3.08 -2.83
C PHE A 624 9.67 -2.89 -3.16
N ASN A 625 10.42 -2.17 -2.32
CA ASN A 625 11.86 -1.97 -2.49
C ASN A 625 12.72 -2.66 -1.41
N LEU A 626 12.15 -3.56 -0.61
CA LEU A 626 12.79 -4.13 0.58
C LEU A 626 14.18 -4.69 0.29
N TYR A 627 14.29 -5.63 -0.64
CA TYR A 627 15.57 -6.30 -0.93
C TYR A 627 16.57 -5.35 -1.58
N HIS A 628 16.10 -4.44 -2.45
CA HIS A 628 16.98 -3.45 -3.07
C HIS A 628 17.54 -2.45 -2.05
N ARG A 629 16.71 -1.99 -1.11
CA ARG A 629 17.09 -1.11 0.00
C ARG A 629 18.08 -1.76 0.97
N LEU A 630 18.00 -3.09 1.13
CA LEU A 630 18.87 -3.84 2.03
C LEU A 630 20.15 -4.34 1.36
N LEU A 631 20.23 -4.39 0.03
CA LEU A 631 21.44 -4.83 -0.66
C LEU A 631 22.40 -3.64 -0.81
N ARG A 632 23.60 -3.75 -0.24
CA ARG A 632 24.67 -2.76 -0.41
C ARG A 632 25.37 -2.93 -1.76
N ASP A 633 26.09 -1.90 -2.19
CA ASP A 633 26.83 -1.90 -3.48
C ASP A 633 27.87 -3.03 -3.58
N ASN A 634 28.40 -3.48 -2.45
CA ASN A 634 29.34 -4.61 -2.38
C ASN A 634 28.65 -5.99 -2.44
N GLY A 635 27.33 -6.04 -2.62
CA GLY A 635 26.54 -7.27 -2.71
C GLY A 635 26.27 -7.95 -1.37
N ILE A 636 26.58 -7.30 -0.24
CA ILE A 636 26.30 -7.80 1.11
C ILE A 636 25.01 -7.17 1.62
N TRP A 637 24.24 -7.94 2.39
CA TRP A 637 23.05 -7.44 3.07
C TRP A 637 23.40 -6.46 4.18
N ASP A 638 22.62 -5.40 4.27
CA ASP A 638 22.73 -4.39 5.31
C ASP A 638 22.42 -4.99 6.68
N ASP A 639 23.31 -4.73 7.64
CA ASP A 639 23.25 -5.19 9.03
C ASP A 639 23.07 -4.04 10.03
N ASN A 640 22.72 -2.84 9.55
CA ASN A 640 22.54 -1.66 10.38
C ASN A 640 21.21 -1.67 11.15
N VAL A 641 21.26 -2.21 12.37
CA VAL A 641 20.14 -2.24 13.33
C VAL A 641 20.14 -1.09 14.34
N SER A 642 20.87 -0.01 14.10
CA SER A 642 21.00 1.13 15.03
C SER A 642 19.67 1.76 15.43
N ALA A 643 18.69 1.79 14.53
CA ALA A 643 17.33 2.28 14.81
C ALA A 643 16.65 1.50 15.95
N PHE A 644 16.78 0.17 15.98
CA PHE A 644 16.23 -0.66 17.05
C PHE A 644 16.92 -0.42 18.39
N LEU A 645 18.25 -0.34 18.36
CA LEU A 645 19.05 -0.10 19.55
C LEU A 645 18.71 1.26 20.18
N SER A 646 18.40 2.24 19.34
CA SER A 646 18.00 3.59 19.76
C SER A 646 16.59 3.60 20.36
N GLN A 647 15.62 2.95 19.69
CA GLN A 647 14.25 2.77 20.20
C GLN A 647 14.25 2.15 21.61
N ALA A 648 15.00 1.07 21.79
CA ALA A 648 15.01 0.34 23.06
C ALA A 648 15.65 1.14 24.19
N ARG A 649 16.61 2.03 23.88
CA ARG A 649 17.24 2.92 24.86
C ARG A 649 16.32 4.08 25.23
N SER A 650 15.64 4.69 24.26
CA SER A 650 14.68 5.78 24.52
C SER A 650 13.59 5.31 25.49
N MET A 651 13.01 4.14 25.23
CA MET A 651 11.95 3.59 26.08
C MET A 651 12.44 3.17 27.48
N ARG A 652 13.66 2.64 27.62
CA ARG A 652 14.23 2.36 28.94
C ARG A 652 14.36 3.63 29.78
N LYS A 653 14.69 4.76 29.14
CA LYS A 653 14.79 6.06 29.79
C LYS A 653 13.41 6.57 30.21
N GLU A 654 12.42 6.50 29.33
CA GLU A 654 11.02 6.84 29.65
C GLU A 654 10.45 5.99 30.79
N LEU A 655 10.70 4.68 30.80
CA LEU A 655 10.28 3.78 31.88
C LEU A 655 11.04 4.02 33.19
N SER A 656 12.29 4.49 33.15
CA SER A 656 13.03 4.85 34.35
C SER A 656 12.60 6.19 34.94
N GLU A 657 12.17 7.12 34.10
CA GLU A 657 11.66 8.44 34.51
C GLU A 657 10.19 8.38 34.97
N SER A 658 9.39 7.42 34.49
CA SER A 658 8.02 7.21 35.00
C SER A 658 7.95 6.40 36.30
N ASN A 659 9.07 5.81 36.73
CA ASN A 659 9.20 5.05 37.98
C ASN A 659 10.08 5.77 39.02
N ALA A 660 10.49 7.00 38.73
CA ALA A 660 11.16 7.94 39.63
C ALA A 660 10.16 9.05 39.98
#